data_AF-A0A7U7IFC7-F1
#
_entry.id   AF-A0A7U7IFC7-F1
#
_cell.length_a   1.000
_cell.length_b   1.000
_cell.length_c   1.000
_cell.angle_alpha   90.00
_cell.angle_beta   90.00
_cell.angle_gamma   90.00
#
_symmetry.space_group_name_H-M   'P 1'
#
loop_
_entity.id
_entity.type
_entity.pdbx_description
1 polymer ?
#
loop_
_entity_poly.entity_id
_entity_poly.type
_entity_poly.pdbx_seq_one_letter_code
_entity_poly.pdbx_strand_id
1 'polypeptide(L)'
;MSRLLNDFNQSLKKGFIDKDISHKGNYTPKLLVNNKNEKVLSTIIDELQKCETFYFSVAFITESGLASLKAQLLDLSNKGVKGKILTSNYLGFNSPKMYGELLKLKNVEVRLTDIAGFHAKGYIFEHKDYSSMVIGSSNLTSNALKVNYEHNVLLSTMKNGDLVDSVKNEFELLWQKSTPLTEQWINSYKESFEYRSLEKLAEVEQTQMLLADKVKKSVEIVPNLMQAEALRSLKAIRDKTKDKALIISATGTGKTILCALDVREVNPNKFLFIVHNEGILNRAKEEFKKVLPIKNDSDFGLLTGKHRDVDAKYLFATIQTLSRDDNFKQFDENEFDYIVFDEAHRSAASTYQRVFNYFKPKFMLGMTATPERSDELSIFELFDYNIAYEIRLQAALESDILCPFHYFGVTDYVHQGIKEDDVTKLRYLTSDERVNYIIQKTDYYGYSGEILQGLIFVSSKKEAYDLADKLSSKGIKSVALTGDDSVNYRQIVIEKLKEGKINYIITVDLFNEGIDIPEVNQVVMLRPTESSIIFIQQLGRGLRKSANKEYVTVIDFIGNYKTNYLIPIALSGDQSQNKDNYKKFLTNNDSINGVSTINFEEVAKKQIYNSLDAVSLNQNKLILKAYEEVENRLGHMPLLMDFIQQHSIDPSVIFSKFSNYYEFLLRYKKIDALLTENESKNLVFFSRQIAPGLKKIDSLVLEELLKNELTYDELKNKMLNEVKDITEDDIDTSLRILDFSFYNAGIEKIYGSPIIECNERMIRLSDAFTNALSNQTFKIFLYF
;
A
#
# COMPACT_ATOMS: atom_id res chain seq x y z
N MET A 1 23.75 -12.29 -34.15
CA MET A 1 25.13 -12.04 -33.67
C MET A 1 25.68 -10.66 -34.00
N SER A 2 25.82 -10.24 -35.27
CA SER A 2 26.41 -8.93 -35.62
C SER A 2 25.73 -7.71 -34.96
N ARG A 3 24.38 -7.68 -34.93
CA ARG A 3 23.62 -6.62 -34.25
C ARG A 3 23.82 -6.59 -32.73
N LEU A 4 23.81 -7.77 -32.08
CA LEU A 4 24.02 -7.90 -30.64
C LEU A 4 25.42 -7.41 -30.22
N LEU A 5 26.45 -7.74 -31.01
CA LEU A 5 27.81 -7.30 -30.74
C LEU A 5 27.96 -5.78 -30.84
N ASN A 6 27.29 -5.14 -31.80
CA ASN A 6 27.27 -3.69 -31.92
C ASN A 6 26.58 -3.03 -30.73
N ASP A 7 25.43 -3.55 -30.30
CA ASP A 7 24.68 -3.05 -29.14
C ASP A 7 25.50 -3.22 -27.84
N PHE A 8 26.17 -4.36 -27.66
CA PHE A 8 27.10 -4.61 -26.54
C PHE A 8 28.29 -3.63 -26.56
N ASN A 9 28.94 -3.45 -27.70
CA ASN A 9 30.08 -2.55 -27.82
C ASN A 9 29.71 -1.10 -27.53
N GLN A 10 28.53 -0.65 -27.98
CA GLN A 10 28.01 0.69 -27.64
C GLN A 10 27.72 0.81 -26.14
N SER A 11 27.12 -0.22 -25.54
CA SER A 11 26.80 -0.25 -24.11
C SER A 11 28.06 -0.23 -23.24
N LEU A 12 29.10 -1.00 -23.61
CA LEU A 12 30.40 -1.01 -22.93
C LEU A 12 31.11 0.34 -23.06
N LYS A 13 31.14 0.92 -24.27
CA LYS A 13 31.70 2.25 -24.48
C LYS A 13 31.00 3.30 -23.61
N LYS A 14 29.66 3.25 -23.53
CA LYS A 14 28.92 4.21 -22.71
C LYS A 14 29.20 4.06 -21.21
N GLY A 15 29.18 2.82 -20.72
CA GLY A 15 29.32 2.55 -19.30
C GLY A 15 30.74 2.71 -18.75
N PHE A 16 31.76 2.40 -19.56
CA PHE A 16 33.15 2.34 -19.09
C PHE A 16 34.09 3.39 -19.71
N ILE A 17 33.72 4.03 -20.82
CA ILE A 17 34.62 4.93 -21.56
C ILE A 17 34.07 6.36 -21.61
N ASP A 18 32.83 6.54 -22.08
CA ASP A 18 32.25 7.87 -22.31
C ASP A 18 30.75 7.89 -22.03
N LYS A 19 30.34 8.58 -20.95
CA LYS A 19 28.94 8.65 -20.52
C LYS A 19 28.03 9.41 -21.51
N ASP A 20 28.59 10.28 -22.36
CA ASP A 20 27.83 11.22 -23.18
C ASP A 20 27.41 10.62 -24.54
N ILE A 21 27.95 9.45 -24.91
CA ILE A 21 27.54 8.77 -26.13
C ILE A 21 26.16 8.11 -25.99
N SER A 22 25.43 8.09 -27.10
CA SER A 22 24.20 7.30 -27.23
C SER A 22 24.53 5.82 -27.46
N HIS A 23 23.64 4.94 -27.02
CA HIS A 23 23.79 3.50 -27.17
C HIS A 23 22.45 2.86 -27.55
N LYS A 24 22.53 1.68 -28.17
CA LYS A 24 21.39 0.80 -28.43
C LYS A 24 21.53 -0.47 -27.60
N GLY A 25 20.40 -0.99 -27.12
CA GLY A 25 20.35 -2.15 -26.22
C GLY A 25 20.42 -1.78 -24.74
N ASN A 26 20.21 -2.78 -23.88
CA ASN A 26 20.08 -2.60 -22.43
C ASN A 26 21.22 -3.33 -21.67
N TYR A 27 22.45 -3.25 -22.18
CA TYR A 27 23.62 -3.98 -21.65
C TYR A 27 24.62 -3.08 -20.92
N THR A 28 24.23 -1.84 -20.63
CA THR A 28 25.09 -0.89 -19.91
C THR A 28 25.26 -1.36 -18.47
N PRO A 29 26.49 -1.31 -17.92
CA PRO A 29 26.70 -1.58 -16.52
C PRO A 29 25.88 -0.58 -15.68
N LYS A 30 25.26 -1.06 -14.60
CA LYS A 30 24.47 -0.23 -13.70
C LYS A 30 24.97 -0.36 -12.28
N LEU A 31 25.05 0.77 -11.58
CA LEU A 31 25.23 0.79 -10.14
C LEU A 31 23.85 0.61 -9.49
N LEU A 32 23.65 -0.50 -8.79
CA LEU A 32 22.41 -0.79 -8.08
C LEU A 32 22.55 -0.35 -6.62
N VAL A 33 21.77 0.64 -6.24
CA VAL A 33 21.67 1.18 -4.88
C VAL A 33 20.20 1.25 -4.53
N ASN A 34 19.84 0.94 -3.28
CA ASN A 34 18.48 1.16 -2.81
C ASN A 34 18.23 2.65 -2.62
N ASN A 35 17.45 3.25 -3.51
CA ASN A 35 16.98 4.63 -3.41
C ASN A 35 15.44 4.69 -3.56
N LYS A 36 14.84 5.87 -3.68
CA LYS A 36 13.36 6.00 -3.81
C LYS A 36 12.82 5.55 -5.18
N ASN A 37 13.67 5.53 -6.21
CA ASN A 37 13.29 5.29 -7.59
C ASN A 37 13.68 3.89 -8.09
N GLU A 38 14.70 3.27 -7.47
CA GLU A 38 15.27 2.00 -7.89
C GLU A 38 15.71 1.20 -6.65
N LYS A 39 15.43 -0.11 -6.68
CA LYS A 39 15.82 -1.07 -5.65
C LYS A 39 16.64 -2.21 -6.25
N VAL A 40 17.50 -2.83 -5.45
CA VAL A 40 18.25 -4.02 -5.89
C VAL A 40 17.29 -5.17 -6.20
N LEU A 41 16.20 -5.30 -5.43
CA LEU A 41 15.18 -6.33 -5.62
C LEU A 41 14.56 -6.31 -7.03
N SER A 42 14.20 -5.13 -7.55
CA SER A 42 13.52 -5.05 -8.85
C SER A 42 14.42 -5.49 -9.98
N THR A 43 15.72 -5.17 -9.92
CA THR A 43 16.69 -5.66 -10.90
C THR A 43 16.88 -7.16 -10.81
N ILE A 44 16.99 -7.73 -9.60
CA ILE A 44 17.09 -9.19 -9.42
C ILE A 44 15.85 -9.90 -9.98
N ILE A 45 14.65 -9.38 -9.73
CA ILE A 45 13.40 -9.93 -10.26
C ILE A 45 13.37 -9.83 -11.80
N ASP A 46 13.75 -8.67 -12.35
CA ASP A 46 13.79 -8.43 -13.80
C ASP A 46 14.76 -9.37 -14.52
N GLU A 47 15.95 -9.61 -13.95
CA GLU A 47 16.92 -10.57 -14.49
C GLU A 47 16.44 -12.03 -14.35
N LEU A 48 15.82 -12.40 -13.21
CA LEU A 48 15.23 -13.72 -13.01
C LEU A 48 14.16 -14.04 -14.07
N GLN A 49 13.28 -13.09 -14.37
CA GLN A 49 12.18 -13.27 -15.33
C GLN A 49 12.67 -13.53 -16.76
N LYS A 50 13.89 -13.08 -17.10
CA LYS A 50 14.47 -13.15 -18.45
C LYS A 50 15.52 -14.25 -18.61
N CYS A 51 15.88 -14.95 -17.53
CA CYS A 51 16.95 -15.96 -17.55
C CYS A 51 16.44 -17.35 -17.96
N GLU A 52 17.35 -18.16 -18.50
CA GLU A 52 17.19 -19.59 -18.77
C GLU A 52 17.65 -20.45 -17.58
N THR A 53 18.61 -19.94 -16.80
CA THR A 53 19.10 -20.52 -15.54
C THR A 53 19.77 -19.45 -14.69
N PHE A 54 19.86 -19.68 -13.38
CA PHE A 54 20.47 -18.74 -12.45
C PHE A 54 21.32 -19.45 -11.38
N TYR A 55 22.32 -18.74 -10.86
CA TYR A 55 23.25 -19.22 -9.85
C TYR A 55 23.46 -18.13 -8.81
N PHE A 56 23.08 -18.39 -7.56
CA PHE A 56 23.31 -17.47 -6.46
C PHE A 56 24.41 -18.02 -5.56
N SER A 57 25.43 -17.20 -5.33
CA SER A 57 26.48 -17.43 -4.35
C SER A 57 26.32 -16.39 -3.26
N VAL A 58 25.54 -16.73 -2.24
CA VAL A 58 25.09 -15.78 -1.22
C VAL A 58 25.25 -16.38 0.17
N ALA A 59 26.04 -15.70 0.99
CA ALA A 59 26.34 -16.15 2.33
C ALA A 59 25.10 -16.16 3.23
N PHE A 60 24.36 -15.04 3.30
CA PHE A 60 23.27 -14.89 4.25
C PHE A 60 21.92 -14.80 3.54
N ILE A 61 20.98 -15.62 3.98
CA ILE A 61 19.63 -15.70 3.46
C ILE A 61 18.66 -15.61 4.64
N THR A 62 17.68 -14.72 4.54
CA THR A 62 16.63 -14.58 5.56
C THR A 62 15.29 -15.03 4.98
N GLU A 63 14.36 -15.44 5.83
CA GLU A 63 13.01 -15.85 5.41
C GLU A 63 12.29 -14.73 4.64
N SER A 64 12.37 -13.48 5.13
CA SER A 64 11.78 -12.30 4.48
C SER A 64 12.42 -12.00 3.12
N GLY A 65 13.75 -12.10 3.02
CA GLY A 65 14.46 -11.94 1.74
C GLY A 65 14.05 -12.99 0.72
N LEU A 66 13.97 -14.24 1.15
CA LEU A 66 13.55 -15.34 0.29
C LEU A 66 12.07 -15.21 -0.14
N ALA A 67 11.18 -14.84 0.78
CA ALA A 67 9.77 -14.61 0.52
C ALA A 67 9.55 -13.64 -0.65
N SER A 68 10.39 -12.60 -0.74
CA SER A 68 10.35 -11.60 -1.83
C SER A 68 10.65 -12.18 -3.22
N LEU A 69 11.27 -13.36 -3.32
CA LEU A 69 11.55 -14.04 -4.60
C LEU A 69 10.65 -15.26 -4.84
N LYS A 70 9.97 -15.79 -3.82
CA LYS A 70 9.22 -17.05 -3.92
C LYS A 70 8.21 -17.09 -5.07
N ALA A 71 7.44 -16.02 -5.28
CA ALA A 71 6.47 -15.98 -6.39
C ALA A 71 7.15 -16.10 -7.76
N GLN A 72 8.25 -15.38 -7.95
CA GLN A 72 9.01 -15.43 -9.20
C GLN A 72 9.66 -16.80 -9.40
N LEU A 73 10.25 -17.37 -8.34
CA LEU A 73 10.85 -18.70 -8.38
C LEU A 73 9.83 -19.80 -8.69
N LEU A 74 8.59 -19.67 -8.19
CA LEU A 74 7.49 -20.58 -8.54
C LEU A 74 7.10 -20.46 -10.01
N ASP A 75 6.98 -19.24 -10.53
CA ASP A 75 6.68 -19.00 -11.96
C ASP A 75 7.80 -19.58 -12.86
N LEU A 76 9.07 -19.40 -12.46
CA LEU A 76 10.22 -20.04 -13.12
C LEU A 76 10.13 -21.57 -13.06
N SER A 77 9.75 -22.13 -11.91
CA SER A 77 9.55 -23.58 -11.75
C SER A 77 8.51 -24.11 -12.72
N ASN A 78 7.40 -23.38 -12.90
CA ASN A 78 6.33 -23.75 -13.83
C ASN A 78 6.77 -23.66 -15.30
N LYS A 79 7.73 -22.78 -15.62
CA LYS A 79 8.38 -22.67 -16.94
C LYS A 79 9.49 -23.70 -17.17
N GLY A 80 9.83 -24.51 -16.17
CA GLY A 80 10.94 -25.47 -16.24
C GLY A 80 12.33 -24.86 -16.07
N VAL A 81 12.41 -23.58 -15.70
CA VAL A 81 13.67 -22.89 -15.40
C VAL A 81 14.19 -23.36 -14.04
N LYS A 82 15.43 -23.86 -14.03
CA LYS A 82 16.11 -24.34 -12.81
C LYS A 82 17.20 -23.37 -12.38
N GLY A 83 17.56 -23.41 -11.10
CA GLY A 83 18.67 -22.62 -10.59
C GLY A 83 19.43 -23.33 -9.48
N LYS A 84 20.55 -22.72 -9.08
CA LYS A 84 21.45 -23.20 -8.03
C LYS A 84 21.63 -22.10 -6.97
N ILE A 85 21.54 -22.45 -5.69
CA ILE A 85 21.88 -21.56 -4.57
C ILE A 85 22.99 -22.22 -3.75
N LEU A 86 24.13 -21.54 -3.66
CA LEU A 86 25.23 -21.87 -2.79
C LEU A 86 25.21 -20.92 -1.58
N THR A 87 25.16 -21.50 -0.38
CA THR A 87 25.15 -20.75 0.87
C THR A 87 26.00 -21.45 1.93
N SER A 88 26.12 -20.85 3.12
CA SER A 88 26.91 -21.39 4.22
C SER A 88 26.16 -21.24 5.55
N ASN A 89 26.59 -22.00 6.56
CA ASN A 89 26.16 -21.86 7.96
C ASN A 89 27.14 -20.99 8.77
N TYR A 90 28.09 -20.31 8.11
CA TYR A 90 29.05 -19.40 8.72
C TYR A 90 28.36 -18.41 9.67
N LEU A 91 28.88 -18.32 10.91
CA LEU A 91 28.37 -17.49 12.02
C LEU A 91 26.93 -17.77 12.48
N GLY A 92 26.28 -18.84 11.98
CA GLY A 92 24.93 -19.21 12.37
C GLY A 92 23.88 -18.15 12.02
N PHE A 93 24.07 -17.39 10.94
CA PHE A 93 23.09 -16.37 10.51
C PHE A 93 21.81 -16.96 9.91
N ASN A 94 21.95 -18.12 9.25
CA ASN A 94 20.86 -18.80 8.58
C ASN A 94 20.13 -19.70 9.59
N SER A 95 18.84 -19.42 9.81
CA SER A 95 18.00 -20.22 10.73
C SER A 95 17.70 -21.60 10.15
N PRO A 96 17.47 -22.63 10.99
CA PRO A 96 17.02 -23.94 10.52
C PRO A 96 15.70 -23.87 9.73
N LYS A 97 14.79 -22.98 10.14
CA LYS A 97 13.53 -22.75 9.44
C LYS A 97 13.75 -22.18 8.04
N MET A 98 14.67 -21.23 7.87
CA MET A 98 15.03 -20.69 6.56
C MET A 98 15.54 -21.77 5.60
N TYR A 99 16.38 -22.70 6.08
CA TYR A 99 16.77 -23.86 5.28
C TYR A 99 15.58 -24.76 4.91
N GLY A 100 14.61 -24.92 5.82
CA GLY A 100 13.34 -25.58 5.51
C GLY A 100 12.58 -24.87 4.37
N GLU A 101 12.54 -23.54 4.37
CA GLU A 101 11.93 -22.75 3.30
C GLU A 101 12.68 -22.88 1.96
N LEU A 102 14.01 -23.02 1.97
CA LEU A 102 14.81 -23.30 0.78
C LEU A 102 14.48 -24.68 0.16
N LEU A 103 14.21 -25.71 0.98
CA LEU A 103 13.78 -27.03 0.48
C LEU A 103 12.40 -27.01 -0.21
N LYS A 104 11.57 -25.98 0.03
CA LYS A 104 10.29 -25.84 -0.65
C LYS A 104 10.44 -25.45 -2.13
N LEU A 105 11.58 -24.87 -2.51
CA LEU A 105 11.87 -24.44 -3.88
C LEU A 105 12.16 -25.64 -4.80
N LYS A 106 11.16 -26.08 -5.57
CA LYS A 106 11.24 -27.32 -6.36
C LYS A 106 12.22 -27.26 -7.55
N ASN A 107 12.48 -26.07 -8.07
CA ASN A 107 13.37 -25.84 -9.20
C ASN A 107 14.78 -25.37 -8.80
N VAL A 108 15.09 -25.33 -7.51
CA VAL A 108 16.35 -24.79 -7.00
C VAL A 108 17.14 -25.88 -6.29
N GLU A 109 18.32 -26.21 -6.80
CA GLU A 109 19.27 -27.02 -6.04
C GLU A 109 19.98 -26.12 -5.04
N VAL A 110 20.03 -26.54 -3.77
CA VAL A 110 20.66 -25.77 -2.71
C VAL A 110 21.82 -26.56 -2.13
N ARG A 111 22.99 -25.94 -2.02
CA ARG A 111 24.17 -26.54 -1.41
C ARG A 111 24.83 -25.65 -0.35
N LEU A 112 25.51 -26.32 0.56
CA LEU A 112 26.11 -25.77 1.77
C LEU A 112 27.63 -25.92 1.68
N THR A 113 28.33 -24.80 1.74
CA THR A 113 29.80 -24.77 1.81
C THR A 113 30.27 -24.51 3.23
N ASP A 114 31.23 -25.32 3.68
CA ASP A 114 31.91 -25.19 4.98
C ASP A 114 33.20 -24.37 4.87
N ILE A 115 33.43 -23.70 3.74
CA ILE A 115 34.59 -22.82 3.60
C ILE A 115 34.53 -21.70 4.64
N ALA A 116 35.59 -21.61 5.43
CA ALA A 116 35.75 -20.57 6.44
C ALA A 116 35.65 -19.18 5.80
N GLY A 117 34.79 -18.33 6.36
CA GLY A 117 34.63 -16.96 5.89
C GLY A 117 33.89 -16.81 4.56
N PHE A 118 33.08 -17.79 4.14
CA PHE A 118 32.22 -17.64 2.96
C PHE A 118 31.30 -16.42 3.12
N HIS A 119 31.59 -15.36 2.37
CA HIS A 119 30.92 -14.07 2.46
C HIS A 119 30.58 -13.49 1.07
N ALA A 120 30.45 -14.38 0.07
CA ALA A 120 30.10 -14.00 -1.29
C ALA A 120 28.67 -13.43 -1.37
N LYS A 121 28.47 -12.48 -2.29
CA LYS A 121 27.16 -11.98 -2.75
C LYS A 121 27.22 -11.81 -4.26
N GLY A 122 27.01 -12.92 -4.95
CA GLY A 122 26.97 -12.97 -6.41
C GLY A 122 25.64 -13.54 -6.87
N TYR A 123 24.96 -12.84 -7.77
CA TYR A 123 23.78 -13.32 -8.46
C TYR A 123 24.10 -13.38 -9.94
N ILE A 124 24.03 -14.57 -10.54
CA ILE A 124 24.38 -14.79 -11.94
C ILE A 124 23.14 -15.28 -12.67
N PHE A 125 22.86 -14.69 -13.81
CA PHE A 125 21.73 -15.00 -14.67
C PHE A 125 22.25 -15.33 -16.05
N GLU A 126 21.93 -16.52 -16.55
CA GLU A 126 22.24 -16.89 -17.92
C GLU A 126 21.01 -16.70 -18.79
N HIS A 127 21.15 -15.89 -19.83
CA HIS A 127 20.12 -15.72 -20.85
C HIS A 127 20.49 -16.55 -22.09
N LYS A 128 19.58 -16.58 -23.05
CA LYS A 128 19.79 -17.28 -24.32
C LYS A 128 21.04 -16.80 -25.06
N ASP A 129 21.27 -15.49 -25.11
CA ASP A 129 22.33 -14.89 -25.94
C ASP A 129 23.49 -14.27 -25.13
N TYR A 130 23.28 -13.98 -23.84
CA TYR A 130 24.24 -13.29 -22.97
C TYR A 130 24.10 -13.75 -21.51
N SER A 131 24.86 -13.17 -20.60
CA SER A 131 24.74 -13.39 -19.16
C SER A 131 24.75 -12.05 -18.43
N SER A 132 24.05 -11.99 -17.31
CA SER A 132 24.09 -10.86 -16.38
C SER A 132 24.64 -11.32 -15.05
N MET A 133 25.36 -10.45 -14.36
CA MET A 133 25.80 -10.69 -12.99
C MET A 133 25.61 -9.46 -12.12
N VAL A 134 25.12 -9.68 -10.91
CA VAL A 134 25.04 -8.68 -9.85
C VAL A 134 26.03 -9.08 -8.77
N ILE A 135 27.06 -8.26 -8.56
CA ILE A 135 28.11 -8.48 -7.57
C ILE A 135 28.17 -7.28 -6.65
N GLY A 136 28.27 -7.50 -5.34
CA GLY A 136 28.39 -6.40 -4.40
C GLY A 136 28.25 -6.78 -2.94
N SER A 137 27.48 -5.98 -2.22
CA SER A 137 27.29 -6.07 -0.77
C SER A 137 25.99 -6.78 -0.37
N SER A 138 25.03 -6.91 -1.30
CA SER A 138 23.67 -7.31 -0.94
C SER A 138 23.50 -8.80 -0.76
N ASN A 139 23.27 -9.21 0.48
CA ASN A 139 22.80 -10.54 0.84
C ASN A 139 21.32 -10.75 0.42
N LEU A 140 20.83 -11.99 0.47
CA LEU A 140 19.44 -12.32 0.16
C LEU A 140 18.55 -12.04 1.38
N THR A 141 18.47 -10.76 1.74
CA THR A 141 17.70 -10.22 2.86
C THR A 141 16.86 -9.05 2.39
N SER A 142 15.62 -8.93 2.85
CA SER A 142 14.74 -7.87 2.34
C SER A 142 15.29 -6.47 2.65
N ASN A 143 16.01 -6.29 3.76
CA ASN A 143 16.75 -5.05 4.06
C ASN A 143 17.84 -4.74 3.02
N ALA A 144 18.72 -5.68 2.69
CA ALA A 144 19.75 -5.48 1.67
C ALA A 144 19.16 -5.26 0.27
N LEU A 145 18.00 -5.86 -0.02
CA LEU A 145 17.38 -5.76 -1.35
C LEU A 145 16.53 -4.50 -1.54
N LYS A 146 16.12 -3.81 -0.46
CA LYS A 146 15.18 -2.68 -0.54
C LYS A 146 15.52 -1.44 0.28
N VAL A 147 16.18 -1.58 1.43
CA VAL A 147 16.27 -0.52 2.45
C VAL A 147 17.69 -0.04 2.65
N ASN A 148 18.61 -0.95 2.95
CA ASN A 148 19.99 -0.62 3.28
C ASN A 148 20.66 0.12 2.12
N TYR A 149 21.53 1.06 2.45
CA TYR A 149 22.39 1.67 1.46
C TYR A 149 23.45 0.65 1.03
N GLU A 150 23.24 0.08 -0.15
CA GLU A 150 24.00 -1.05 -0.67
C GLU A 150 24.70 -0.64 -1.97
N HIS A 151 25.82 -1.28 -2.24
CA HIS A 151 26.58 -1.11 -3.46
C HIS A 151 26.67 -2.44 -4.19
N ASN A 152 25.97 -2.53 -5.33
CA ASN A 152 26.13 -3.62 -6.26
C ASN A 152 26.35 -3.09 -7.66
N VAL A 153 27.06 -3.86 -8.48
CA VAL A 153 27.21 -3.60 -9.91
C VAL A 153 26.47 -4.68 -10.70
N LEU A 154 25.55 -4.26 -11.55
CA LEU A 154 25.00 -5.10 -12.62
C LEU A 154 25.93 -5.01 -13.82
N LEU A 155 26.41 -6.16 -14.28
CA LEU A 155 27.22 -6.29 -15.48
C LEU A 155 26.54 -7.26 -16.45
N SER A 156 26.23 -6.78 -17.65
CA SER A 156 25.89 -7.65 -18.77
C SER A 156 27.16 -8.04 -19.52
N THR A 157 27.27 -9.31 -19.89
CA THR A 157 28.43 -9.86 -20.60
C THR A 157 28.00 -10.91 -21.61
N MET A 158 28.77 -11.03 -22.69
CA MET A 158 28.64 -12.15 -23.62
C MET A 158 29.00 -13.48 -22.93
N LYS A 159 28.50 -14.60 -23.46
CA LYS A 159 28.78 -15.94 -22.91
C LYS A 159 30.26 -16.30 -22.88
N ASN A 160 31.03 -15.79 -23.83
CA ASN A 160 32.49 -15.97 -23.92
C ASN A 160 33.27 -14.84 -23.23
N GLY A 161 32.63 -14.08 -22.34
CA GLY A 161 33.30 -13.05 -21.56
C GLY A 161 34.21 -13.68 -20.49
N ASP A 162 35.43 -13.19 -20.37
CA ASP A 162 36.43 -13.72 -19.43
C ASP A 162 35.97 -13.64 -17.96
N LEU A 163 35.28 -12.55 -17.60
CA LEU A 163 34.77 -12.35 -16.24
C LEU A 163 33.69 -13.39 -15.86
N VAL A 164 32.76 -13.71 -16.77
CA VAL A 164 31.72 -14.71 -16.48
C VAL A 164 32.29 -16.12 -16.43
N ASP A 165 33.31 -16.42 -17.24
CA ASP A 165 34.02 -17.70 -17.17
C ASP A 165 34.70 -17.87 -15.81
N SER A 166 35.45 -16.86 -15.37
CA SER A 166 36.11 -16.86 -14.05
C SER A 166 35.13 -17.04 -12.89
N VAL A 167 34.03 -16.26 -12.88
CA VAL A 167 33.03 -16.33 -11.81
C VAL A 167 32.31 -17.68 -11.78
N LYS A 168 31.98 -18.25 -12.95
CA LYS A 168 31.32 -19.57 -13.02
C LYS A 168 32.26 -20.70 -12.62
N ASN A 169 33.52 -20.65 -13.05
CA ASN A 169 34.51 -21.66 -12.68
C ASN A 169 34.72 -21.70 -11.17
N GLU A 170 34.81 -20.53 -10.53
CA GLU A 170 34.91 -20.44 -9.07
C GLU A 170 33.64 -20.97 -8.38
N PHE A 171 32.45 -20.62 -8.90
CA PHE A 171 31.19 -21.17 -8.39
C PHE A 171 31.15 -22.70 -8.49
N GLU A 172 31.50 -23.29 -9.63
CA GLU A 172 31.47 -24.74 -9.83
C GLU A 172 32.52 -25.47 -8.97
N LEU A 173 33.71 -24.87 -8.78
CA LEU A 173 34.72 -25.40 -7.86
C LEU A 173 34.18 -25.51 -6.42
N LEU A 174 33.48 -24.46 -5.97
CA LEU A 174 32.85 -24.45 -4.66
C LEU A 174 31.65 -25.40 -4.59
N TRP A 175 30.85 -25.44 -5.65
CA TRP A 175 29.67 -26.29 -5.77
C TRP A 175 30.01 -27.78 -5.62
N GLN A 176 31.08 -28.23 -6.27
CA GLN A 176 31.53 -29.62 -6.19
C GLN A 176 32.00 -30.02 -4.79
N LYS A 177 32.59 -29.08 -4.02
CA LYS A 177 33.04 -29.30 -2.64
C LYS A 177 31.91 -29.15 -1.61
N SER A 178 30.81 -28.54 -1.99
CA SER A 178 29.67 -28.27 -1.12
C SER A 178 28.72 -29.47 -0.98
N THR A 179 28.02 -29.55 0.15
CA THR A 179 27.08 -30.63 0.45
C THR A 179 25.66 -30.25 0.05
N PRO A 180 24.84 -31.17 -0.49
CA PRO A 180 23.45 -30.89 -0.81
C PRO A 180 22.62 -30.66 0.45
N LEU A 181 21.74 -29.65 0.40
CA LEU A 181 20.78 -29.41 1.46
C LEU A 181 19.76 -30.56 1.50
N THR A 182 19.62 -31.19 2.67
CA THR A 182 18.65 -32.27 2.90
C THR A 182 17.97 -32.06 4.24
N GLU A 183 16.79 -32.68 4.42
CA GLU A 183 16.07 -32.64 5.69
C GLU A 183 16.90 -33.24 6.84
N GLN A 184 17.68 -34.29 6.55
CA GLN A 184 18.62 -34.89 7.51
C GLN A 184 19.69 -33.89 7.97
N TRP A 185 20.26 -33.13 7.04
CA TRP A 185 21.24 -32.09 7.37
C TRP A 185 20.62 -31.00 8.26
N ILE A 186 19.40 -30.54 7.95
CA ILE A 186 18.69 -29.53 8.75
C ILE A 186 18.46 -30.03 10.17
N ASN A 187 18.00 -31.26 10.34
CA ASN A 187 17.74 -31.84 11.65
C ASN A 187 19.02 -31.95 12.48
N SER A 188 20.15 -32.33 11.88
CA SER A 188 21.46 -32.31 12.55
C SER A 188 21.93 -30.89 12.90
N TYR A 189 21.69 -29.92 12.01
CA TYR A 189 22.07 -28.53 12.24
C TYR A 189 21.30 -27.90 13.41
N LYS A 190 19.99 -28.22 13.57
CA LYS A 190 19.16 -27.72 14.68
C LYS A 190 19.82 -27.96 16.05
N GLU A 191 20.34 -29.17 16.28
CA GLU A 191 21.01 -29.52 17.54
C GLU A 191 22.23 -28.63 17.82
N SER A 192 23.00 -28.28 16.79
CA SER A 192 24.16 -27.39 16.92
C SER A 192 23.83 -25.89 16.95
N PHE A 193 22.66 -25.51 16.42
CA PHE A 193 22.18 -24.13 16.34
C PHE A 193 21.58 -23.64 17.66
N GLU A 194 20.83 -24.51 18.35
CA GLU A 194 20.24 -24.21 19.67
C GLU A 194 21.32 -23.82 20.69
N TYR A 195 22.48 -24.46 20.66
CA TYR A 195 23.63 -24.13 21.53
C TYR A 195 24.17 -22.71 21.31
N ARG A 196 24.29 -22.24 20.05
CA ARG A 196 24.77 -20.88 19.73
C ARG A 196 23.72 -19.80 19.95
N SER A 197 22.45 -20.17 19.84
CA SER A 197 21.31 -19.28 20.11
C SER A 197 21.22 -18.97 21.60
N LEU A 198 21.50 -19.96 22.46
CA LEU A 198 21.61 -19.80 23.90
C LEU A 198 22.78 -18.90 24.32
N GLU A 199 23.95 -18.98 23.66
CA GLU A 199 25.08 -18.07 23.92
C GLU A 199 24.76 -16.62 23.52
N LYS A 200 24.11 -16.39 22.37
CA LYS A 200 23.62 -15.06 21.97
C LYS A 200 22.51 -14.55 22.89
N LEU A 201 21.60 -15.41 23.35
CA LEU A 201 20.58 -15.06 24.33
C LEU A 201 21.20 -14.65 25.67
N ALA A 202 22.27 -15.31 26.11
CA ALA A 202 23.01 -14.93 27.32
C ALA A 202 23.73 -13.57 27.19
N GLU A 203 24.32 -13.26 26.02
CA GLU A 203 24.90 -11.93 25.74
C GLU A 203 23.82 -10.83 25.64
N VAL A 204 22.66 -11.14 25.04
CA VAL A 204 21.51 -10.24 24.96
C VAL A 204 20.86 -10.04 26.33
N GLU A 205 20.74 -11.07 27.17
CA GLU A 205 20.28 -10.96 28.56
C GLU A 205 21.21 -10.09 29.41
N GLN A 206 22.53 -10.20 29.25
CA GLN A 206 23.48 -9.29 29.92
C GLN A 206 23.32 -7.84 29.45
N THR A 207 23.08 -7.63 28.15
CA THR A 207 22.84 -6.29 27.58
C THR A 207 21.47 -5.74 28.00
N GLN A 208 20.44 -6.60 28.10
CA GLN A 208 19.11 -6.26 28.58
C GLN A 208 19.08 -6.04 30.10
N MET A 209 19.92 -6.71 30.89
CA MET A 209 20.12 -6.41 32.31
C MET A 209 20.76 -5.03 32.52
N LEU A 210 21.74 -4.66 31.68
CA LEU A 210 22.35 -3.32 31.68
C LEU A 210 21.37 -2.22 31.21
N LEU A 211 20.39 -2.56 30.37
CA LEU A 211 19.30 -1.66 29.96
C LEU A 211 18.16 -1.62 30.99
N ALA A 212 17.88 -2.72 31.69
CA ALA A 212 16.84 -2.82 32.73
C ALA A 212 17.13 -1.89 33.92
N ASP A 213 18.41 -1.63 34.22
CA ASP A 213 18.80 -0.62 35.21
C ASP A 213 18.64 0.83 34.73
N LYS A 214 18.56 1.07 33.41
CA LYS A 214 18.13 2.37 32.84
C LYS A 214 16.62 2.51 32.70
N VAL A 215 15.87 1.41 32.56
CA VAL A 215 14.40 1.40 32.36
C VAL A 215 13.60 1.53 33.66
N LYS A 216 14.23 1.43 34.83
CA LYS A 216 13.58 1.77 36.13
C LYS A 216 13.32 3.28 36.34
N LYS A 217 13.56 4.13 35.34
CA LYS A 217 13.18 5.55 35.36
C LYS A 217 12.32 5.91 34.14
N SER A 218 11.10 6.38 34.44
CA SER A 218 10.03 6.95 33.60
C SER A 218 9.36 6.03 32.56
N VAL A 219 8.31 5.30 32.96
CA VAL A 219 7.30 4.74 32.04
C VAL A 219 6.33 5.86 31.66
N GLU A 220 6.76 6.77 30.79
CA GLU A 220 5.86 7.70 30.12
C GLU A 220 5.70 7.26 28.68
N ILE A 221 4.47 6.93 28.26
CA ILE A 221 4.18 6.61 26.86
C ILE A 221 4.37 7.90 26.05
N VAL A 222 5.29 7.86 25.08
CA VAL A 222 5.63 8.97 24.17
C VAL A 222 4.98 8.72 22.80
N PRO A 223 4.39 9.75 22.16
CA PRO A 223 3.89 9.63 20.79
C PRO A 223 5.01 9.25 19.81
N ASN A 224 4.69 8.38 18.85
CA ASN A 224 5.55 8.22 17.66
C ASN A 224 5.46 9.46 16.75
N LEU A 225 6.31 9.53 15.72
CA LEU A 225 6.42 10.70 14.84
C LEU A 225 5.09 11.12 14.20
N MET A 226 4.29 10.15 13.77
CA MET A 226 2.98 10.41 13.13
C MET A 226 1.93 10.83 14.16
N GLN A 227 1.92 10.20 15.32
CA GLN A 227 1.05 10.60 16.42
C GLN A 227 1.37 12.04 16.85
N ALA A 228 2.65 12.41 16.92
CA ALA A 228 3.06 13.78 17.22
C ALA A 228 2.57 14.78 16.17
N GLU A 229 2.57 14.42 14.88
CA GLU A 229 2.03 15.25 13.81
C GLU A 229 0.50 15.41 13.92
N ALA A 230 -0.22 14.31 14.16
CA ALA A 230 -1.66 14.33 14.36
C ALA A 230 -2.08 15.17 15.58
N LEU A 231 -1.37 15.02 16.71
CA LEU A 231 -1.59 15.82 17.93
C LEU A 231 -1.34 17.31 17.69
N ARG A 232 -0.27 17.66 16.96
CA ARG A 232 0.01 19.06 16.58
C ARG A 232 -1.11 19.64 15.72
N SER A 233 -1.63 18.88 14.78
CA SER A 233 -2.74 19.32 13.93
C SER A 233 -4.05 19.51 14.72
N LEU A 234 -4.39 18.55 15.60
CA LEU A 234 -5.53 18.66 16.50
C LEU A 234 -5.45 19.90 17.40
N LYS A 235 -4.26 20.19 17.94
CA LYS A 235 -4.00 21.41 18.72
C LYS A 235 -4.25 22.67 17.88
N ALA A 236 -3.70 22.73 16.67
CA ALA A 236 -3.91 23.87 15.77
C ALA A 236 -5.39 24.09 15.39
N ILE A 237 -6.19 23.03 15.30
CA ILE A 237 -7.64 23.13 15.08
C ILE A 237 -8.33 23.75 16.31
N ARG A 238 -8.01 23.27 17.52
CA ARG A 238 -8.54 23.83 18.77
C ARG A 238 -8.14 25.29 18.97
N ASP A 239 -6.90 25.66 18.64
CA ASP A 239 -6.41 27.04 18.72
C ASP A 239 -7.18 27.99 17.78
N LYS A 240 -7.77 27.47 16.70
CA LYS A 240 -8.69 28.19 15.79
C LYS A 240 -10.14 28.19 16.27
N THR A 241 -10.38 27.91 17.55
CA THR A 241 -11.70 27.86 18.20
C THR A 241 -12.70 26.91 17.52
N LYS A 242 -12.21 25.88 16.80
CA LYS A 242 -13.04 24.82 16.24
C LYS A 242 -13.24 23.74 17.30
N ASP A 243 -14.46 23.23 17.40
CA ASP A 243 -14.90 22.27 18.41
C ASP A 243 -15.10 20.85 17.85
N LYS A 244 -14.84 20.62 16.55
CA LYS A 244 -14.95 19.31 15.93
C LYS A 244 -13.78 19.00 15.02
N ALA A 245 -13.34 17.75 15.02
CA ALA A 245 -12.33 17.25 14.09
C ALA A 245 -12.49 15.77 13.75
N LEU A 246 -11.96 15.36 12.60
CA LEU A 246 -11.90 13.97 12.13
C LEU A 246 -10.45 13.53 11.91
N ILE A 247 -10.09 12.36 12.42
CA ILE A 247 -8.84 11.66 12.09
C ILE A 247 -9.16 10.43 11.24
N ILE A 248 -8.47 10.34 10.11
CA ILE A 248 -8.49 9.19 9.23
C ILE A 248 -7.19 8.42 9.44
N SER A 249 -7.26 7.19 9.92
CA SER A 249 -6.06 6.42 10.25
C SER A 249 -6.20 4.93 9.93
N ALA A 250 -5.20 4.40 9.21
CA ALA A 250 -5.14 3.00 8.81
C ALA A 250 -5.25 2.03 10.00
N THR A 251 -5.72 0.82 9.73
CA THR A 251 -5.82 -0.23 10.74
C THR A 251 -4.43 -0.63 11.26
N GLY A 252 -4.29 -0.72 12.59
CA GLY A 252 -3.03 -1.14 13.23
C GLY A 252 -2.08 0.00 13.63
N THR A 253 -2.40 1.27 13.35
CA THR A 253 -1.56 2.45 13.65
C THR A 253 -1.63 2.95 15.10
N GLY A 254 -2.44 2.32 15.95
CA GLY A 254 -2.60 2.72 17.35
C GLY A 254 -3.57 3.89 17.57
N LYS A 255 -4.69 3.96 16.83
CA LYS A 255 -5.77 4.97 16.99
C LYS A 255 -6.15 5.24 18.45
N THR A 256 -6.31 4.17 19.24
CA THR A 256 -6.66 4.27 20.67
C THR A 256 -5.59 4.99 21.48
N ILE A 257 -4.30 4.70 21.24
CA ILE A 257 -3.18 5.37 21.92
C ILE A 257 -3.10 6.84 21.50
N LEU A 258 -3.25 7.14 20.20
CA LEU A 258 -3.30 8.51 19.70
C LEU A 258 -4.38 9.33 20.41
N CYS A 259 -5.57 8.76 20.53
CA CYS A 259 -6.67 9.41 21.24
C CYS A 259 -6.36 9.64 22.73
N ALA A 260 -5.81 8.64 23.41
CA ALA A 260 -5.47 8.76 24.82
C ALA A 260 -4.39 9.83 25.06
N LEU A 261 -3.43 9.97 24.14
CA LEU A 261 -2.40 11.01 24.19
C LEU A 261 -3.00 12.41 24.00
N ASP A 262 -3.98 12.57 23.11
CA ASP A 262 -4.67 13.85 22.93
C ASP A 262 -5.51 14.22 24.16
N VAL A 263 -6.22 13.25 24.73
CA VAL A 263 -6.99 13.44 25.97
C VAL A 263 -6.06 13.76 27.15
N ARG A 264 -4.83 13.24 27.16
CA ARG A 264 -3.81 13.60 28.15
C ARG A 264 -3.39 15.07 28.03
N GLU A 265 -3.22 15.58 26.80
CA GLU A 265 -2.85 16.98 26.57
C GLU A 265 -4.00 17.94 26.92
N VAL A 266 -5.24 17.59 26.57
CA VAL A 266 -6.42 18.44 26.83
C VAL A 266 -6.87 18.36 28.31
N ASN A 267 -6.70 17.20 28.96
CA ASN A 267 -7.12 16.92 30.34
C ASN A 267 -8.56 17.43 30.65
N PRO A 268 -9.59 16.92 29.95
CA PRO A 268 -10.98 17.32 30.18
C PRO A 268 -11.47 16.99 31.61
N ASN A 269 -12.44 17.74 32.13
CA ASN A 269 -13.05 17.43 33.42
C ASN A 269 -13.93 16.17 33.35
N LYS A 270 -14.63 15.97 32.22
CA LYS A 270 -15.39 14.76 31.92
C LYS A 270 -15.26 14.37 30.45
N PHE A 271 -15.00 13.10 30.21
CA PHE A 271 -14.66 12.54 28.90
C PHE A 271 -15.58 11.36 28.56
N LEU A 272 -15.96 11.25 27.29
CA LEU A 272 -16.77 10.15 26.78
C LEU A 272 -16.11 9.51 25.56
N PHE A 273 -15.82 8.21 25.64
CA PHE A 273 -15.37 7.40 24.52
C PHE A 273 -16.49 6.48 24.04
N ILE A 274 -16.85 6.57 22.77
CA ILE A 274 -17.98 5.86 22.18
C ILE A 274 -17.47 4.87 21.14
N VAL A 275 -17.85 3.60 21.29
CA VAL A 275 -17.55 2.54 20.33
C VAL A 275 -18.80 1.72 19.99
N HIS A 276 -18.72 0.89 18.95
CA HIS A 276 -19.81 0.00 18.54
C HIS A 276 -19.78 -1.38 19.22
N ASN A 277 -18.67 -1.78 19.86
CA ASN A 277 -18.46 -3.14 20.37
C ASN A 277 -17.83 -3.14 21.78
N GLU A 278 -18.44 -3.87 22.72
CA GLU A 278 -18.00 -3.96 24.12
C GLU A 278 -16.60 -4.61 24.28
N GLY A 279 -16.19 -5.50 23.36
CA GLY A 279 -14.84 -6.07 23.35
C GLY A 279 -13.76 -5.02 23.05
N ILE A 280 -14.04 -4.09 22.13
CA ILE A 280 -13.17 -2.95 21.83
C ILE A 280 -13.13 -2.00 23.02
N LEU A 281 -14.29 -1.78 23.65
CA LEU A 281 -14.46 -0.83 24.74
C LEU A 281 -13.54 -1.13 25.93
N ASN A 282 -13.54 -2.39 26.40
CA ASN A 282 -12.72 -2.81 27.54
C ASN A 282 -11.23 -2.66 27.24
N ARG A 283 -10.81 -3.03 26.03
CA ARG A 283 -9.42 -2.86 25.62
C ARG A 283 -9.04 -1.38 25.53
N ALA A 284 -9.92 -0.54 24.98
CA ALA A 284 -9.69 0.89 24.89
C ALA A 284 -9.52 1.51 26.29
N LYS A 285 -10.37 1.13 27.25
CA LYS A 285 -10.23 1.53 28.66
C LYS A 285 -8.84 1.19 29.22
N GLU A 286 -8.35 -0.03 29.00
CA GLU A 286 -7.01 -0.43 29.47
C GLU A 286 -5.87 0.32 28.77
N GLU A 287 -5.96 0.59 27.46
CA GLU A 287 -4.97 1.42 26.76
C GLU A 287 -4.95 2.86 27.28
N PHE A 288 -6.12 3.43 27.57
CA PHE A 288 -6.22 4.77 28.16
C PHE A 288 -5.59 4.83 29.56
N LYS A 289 -5.79 3.79 30.39
CA LYS A 289 -5.14 3.68 31.70
C LYS A 289 -3.62 3.68 31.61
N LYS A 290 -3.04 3.10 30.54
CA LYS A 290 -1.58 3.09 30.36
C LYS A 290 -1.02 4.47 30.01
N VAL A 291 -1.78 5.31 29.32
CA VAL A 291 -1.34 6.62 28.80
C VAL A 291 -1.63 7.76 29.77
N LEU A 292 -2.81 7.74 30.39
CA LEU A 292 -3.25 8.78 31.31
C LEU A 292 -2.61 8.59 32.69
N PRO A 293 -2.24 9.66 33.39
CA PRO A 293 -1.75 9.57 34.76
C PRO A 293 -2.89 9.10 35.68
N ILE A 294 -2.86 7.82 36.08
CA ILE A 294 -3.91 7.24 36.95
C ILE A 294 -3.77 7.85 38.35
N LYS A 295 -4.83 8.55 38.80
CA LYS A 295 -4.96 8.99 40.20
C LYS A 295 -5.82 8.02 40.99
N ASN A 296 -6.97 7.60 40.45
CA ASN A 296 -7.84 6.57 41.01
C ASN A 296 -8.39 5.64 39.91
N ASP A 297 -8.49 4.34 40.15
CA ASP A 297 -9.09 3.40 39.18
C ASP A 297 -10.59 3.66 38.95
N SER A 298 -11.26 4.23 39.97
CA SER A 298 -12.66 4.66 39.90
C SER A 298 -12.92 5.81 38.92
N ASP A 299 -11.88 6.51 38.47
CA ASP A 299 -12.02 7.58 37.47
C ASP A 299 -12.39 7.01 36.09
N PHE A 300 -12.24 5.69 35.86
CA PHE A 300 -12.53 5.02 34.60
C PHE A 300 -13.78 4.13 34.69
N GLY A 301 -14.87 4.56 34.05
CA GLY A 301 -16.18 3.90 34.12
C GLY A 301 -16.62 3.26 32.81
N LEU A 302 -17.53 2.29 32.89
CA LEU A 302 -18.20 1.66 31.75
C LEU A 302 -19.70 1.97 31.74
N LEU A 303 -20.24 2.28 30.56
CA LEU A 303 -21.67 2.35 30.29
C LEU A 303 -22.04 1.32 29.22
N THR A 304 -22.39 0.12 29.69
CA THR A 304 -22.79 -1.02 28.86
C THR A 304 -24.13 -1.59 29.36
N GLY A 305 -24.65 -2.63 28.71
CA GLY A 305 -25.86 -3.29 29.20
C GLY A 305 -25.72 -3.86 30.62
N LYS A 306 -24.49 -4.09 31.10
CA LYS A 306 -24.17 -4.69 32.40
C LYS A 306 -23.61 -3.72 33.43
N HIS A 307 -22.95 -2.65 32.99
CA HIS A 307 -22.25 -1.68 33.85
C HIS A 307 -22.80 -0.27 33.63
N ARG A 308 -22.92 0.53 34.70
CA ARG A 308 -23.49 1.89 34.67
C ARG A 308 -22.70 2.85 35.57
N ASP A 309 -21.44 3.07 35.23
CA ASP A 309 -20.53 3.91 36.02
C ASP A 309 -20.63 5.39 35.60
N VAL A 310 -21.82 5.99 35.71
CA VAL A 310 -22.17 7.31 35.14
C VAL A 310 -21.37 8.49 35.72
N ASP A 311 -20.84 8.34 36.93
CA ASP A 311 -20.10 9.38 37.66
C ASP A 311 -18.60 9.40 37.33
N ALA A 312 -18.11 8.46 36.52
CA ALA A 312 -16.71 8.37 36.18
C ALA A 312 -16.24 9.58 35.34
N LYS A 313 -15.03 10.07 35.62
CA LYS A 313 -14.38 11.13 34.84
C LYS A 313 -14.15 10.73 33.39
N TYR A 314 -13.67 9.51 33.17
CA TYR A 314 -13.43 8.93 31.86
C TYR A 314 -14.45 7.81 31.63
N LEU A 315 -15.53 8.14 30.90
CA LEU A 315 -16.63 7.22 30.63
C LEU A 315 -16.45 6.52 29.28
N PHE A 316 -16.54 5.19 29.29
CA PHE A 316 -16.44 4.35 28.10
C PHE A 316 -17.80 3.73 27.82
N ALA A 317 -18.43 4.07 26.69
CA ALA A 317 -19.79 3.65 26.36
C ALA A 317 -19.88 2.90 25.02
N THR A 318 -20.83 1.97 24.95
CA THR A 318 -21.26 1.40 23.65
C THR A 318 -22.40 2.24 23.08
N ILE A 319 -22.39 2.50 21.77
CA ILE A 319 -23.45 3.29 21.11
C ILE A 319 -24.84 2.67 21.28
N GLN A 320 -24.95 1.33 21.30
CA GLN A 320 -26.23 0.63 21.46
C GLN A 320 -26.84 0.84 22.86
N THR A 321 -25.98 1.01 23.88
CA THR A 321 -26.44 1.32 25.23
C THR A 321 -26.74 2.80 25.35
N LEU A 322 -25.81 3.66 24.92
CA LEU A 322 -25.90 5.11 25.07
C LEU A 322 -27.09 5.72 24.29
N SER A 323 -27.40 5.23 23.08
CA SER A 323 -28.47 5.78 22.22
C SER A 323 -29.90 5.51 22.69
N ARG A 324 -30.09 4.83 23.82
CA ARG A 324 -31.40 4.68 24.46
C ARG A 324 -31.76 5.98 25.21
N ASP A 325 -32.98 6.46 25.03
CA ASP A 325 -33.44 7.74 25.57
C ASP A 325 -33.11 7.93 27.06
N ASP A 326 -33.36 6.92 27.89
CA ASP A 326 -33.10 6.99 29.33
C ASP A 326 -31.60 7.11 29.68
N ASN A 327 -30.70 6.74 28.77
CA ASN A 327 -29.26 6.66 29.03
C ASN A 327 -28.47 7.89 28.59
N PHE A 328 -28.84 8.57 27.51
CA PHE A 328 -28.16 9.82 27.14
C PHE A 328 -28.83 11.05 27.76
N LYS A 329 -30.16 11.04 27.92
CA LYS A 329 -30.91 12.16 28.52
C LYS A 329 -30.70 12.30 30.04
N GLN A 330 -30.08 11.31 30.69
CA GLN A 330 -29.68 11.43 32.10
C GLN A 330 -28.47 12.36 32.30
N PHE A 331 -27.73 12.66 31.23
CA PHE A 331 -26.60 13.59 31.24
C PHE A 331 -27.03 14.93 30.66
N ASP A 332 -26.50 16.03 31.17
CA ASP A 332 -26.70 17.34 30.56
C ASP A 332 -26.08 17.40 29.16
N GLU A 333 -26.63 18.25 28.27
CA GLU A 333 -26.09 18.43 26.91
C GLU A 333 -24.60 18.82 26.92
N ASN A 334 -24.15 19.58 27.93
CA ASN A 334 -22.77 20.06 28.09
C ASN A 334 -21.96 19.26 29.14
N GLU A 335 -22.45 18.10 29.57
CA GLU A 335 -21.86 17.29 30.64
C GLU A 335 -20.42 16.85 30.34
N PHE A 336 -20.13 16.55 29.08
CA PHE A 336 -18.83 16.07 28.62
C PHE A 336 -18.04 17.23 28.00
N ASP A 337 -16.80 17.42 28.43
CA ASP A 337 -15.90 18.40 27.81
C ASP A 337 -15.33 17.88 26.48
N TYR A 338 -15.13 16.56 26.38
CA TYR A 338 -14.51 15.93 25.22
C TYR A 338 -15.22 14.60 24.92
N ILE A 339 -15.78 14.48 23.72
CA ILE A 339 -16.39 13.25 23.21
C ILE A 339 -15.57 12.69 22.03
N VAL A 340 -15.35 11.38 22.01
CA VAL A 340 -14.69 10.68 20.91
C VAL A 340 -15.58 9.59 20.36
N PHE A 341 -15.75 9.57 19.05
CA PHE A 341 -16.42 8.50 18.30
C PHE A 341 -15.39 7.64 17.57
N ASP A 342 -15.21 6.39 18.01
CA ASP A 342 -14.41 5.40 17.27
C ASP A 342 -15.24 4.72 16.18
N GLU A 343 -14.57 4.38 15.07
CA GLU A 343 -15.20 3.97 13.82
C GLU A 343 -16.32 4.92 13.40
N ALA A 344 -16.00 6.22 13.41
CA ALA A 344 -16.91 7.32 13.15
C ALA A 344 -17.59 7.25 11.76
N HIS A 345 -17.13 6.41 10.83
CA HIS A 345 -17.83 6.14 9.56
C HIS A 345 -19.22 5.50 9.76
N ARG A 346 -19.57 5.07 10.97
CA ARG A 346 -20.91 4.59 11.34
C ARG A 346 -21.86 5.70 11.77
N SER A 347 -21.41 6.97 11.77
CA SER A 347 -22.14 8.13 12.25
C SER A 347 -23.44 8.43 11.49
N ALA A 348 -23.59 7.91 10.27
CA ALA A 348 -24.84 8.00 9.50
C ALA A 348 -26.01 7.21 10.12
N ALA A 349 -25.74 6.23 11.01
CA ALA A 349 -26.80 5.48 11.66
C ALA A 349 -27.61 6.35 12.62
N SER A 350 -28.93 6.16 12.66
CA SER A 350 -29.85 6.93 13.53
C SER A 350 -29.52 6.85 15.02
N THR A 351 -28.84 5.80 15.47
CA THR A 351 -28.33 5.67 16.85
C THR A 351 -27.18 6.63 17.14
N TYR A 352 -26.26 6.81 16.19
CA TYR A 352 -25.16 7.76 16.30
C TYR A 352 -25.68 9.20 16.23
N GLN A 353 -26.54 9.49 15.26
CA GLN A 353 -27.15 10.83 15.08
C GLN A 353 -27.85 11.32 16.35
N ARG A 354 -28.60 10.46 17.04
CA ARG A 354 -29.28 10.82 18.30
C ARG A 354 -28.31 11.30 19.38
N VAL A 355 -27.20 10.59 19.55
CA VAL A 355 -26.18 10.94 20.54
C VAL A 355 -25.40 12.17 20.11
N PHE A 356 -25.00 12.23 18.84
CA PHE A 356 -24.23 13.31 18.25
C PHE A 356 -24.96 14.65 18.33
N ASN A 357 -26.27 14.67 18.02
CA ASN A 357 -27.07 15.89 18.01
C ASN A 357 -27.50 16.38 19.40
N TYR A 358 -27.44 15.52 20.42
CA TYR A 358 -27.80 15.87 21.79
C TYR A 358 -26.66 16.56 22.54
N PHE A 359 -25.47 15.97 22.52
CA PHE A 359 -24.34 16.49 23.27
C PHE A 359 -23.66 17.68 22.58
N LYS A 360 -23.22 18.66 23.37
CA LYS A 360 -22.50 19.88 22.94
C LYS A 360 -21.22 20.05 23.76
N PRO A 361 -20.23 19.17 23.60
CA PRO A 361 -18.98 19.24 24.35
C PRO A 361 -18.10 20.39 23.86
N LYS A 362 -17.05 20.72 24.61
CA LYS A 362 -16.01 21.67 24.15
C LYS A 362 -15.25 21.15 22.93
N PHE A 363 -15.15 19.83 22.78
CA PHE A 363 -14.55 19.22 21.60
C PHE A 363 -15.14 17.83 21.26
N MET A 364 -15.40 17.58 19.98
CA MET A 364 -15.75 16.27 19.43
C MET A 364 -14.68 15.77 18.46
N LEU A 365 -14.22 14.54 18.65
CA LEU A 365 -13.28 13.89 17.75
C LEU A 365 -13.89 12.63 17.13
N GLY A 366 -13.87 12.55 15.81
CA GLY A 366 -14.14 11.32 15.06
C GLY A 366 -12.84 10.60 14.73
N MET A 367 -12.80 9.29 14.86
CA MET A 367 -11.71 8.45 14.35
C MET A 367 -12.26 7.37 13.43
N THR A 368 -11.70 7.24 12.23
CA THR A 368 -12.10 6.19 11.29
C THR A 368 -10.92 5.73 10.45
N ALA A 369 -10.94 4.49 9.97
CA ALA A 369 -10.01 4.07 8.92
C ALA A 369 -10.50 4.39 7.52
N THR A 370 -11.82 4.58 7.36
CA THR A 370 -12.48 4.56 6.05
C THR A 370 -13.66 5.53 6.06
N PRO A 371 -13.42 6.83 5.77
CA PRO A 371 -14.50 7.81 5.73
C PRO A 371 -15.41 7.65 4.50
N GLU A 372 -14.97 6.98 3.44
CA GLU A 372 -15.62 6.98 2.10
C GLU A 372 -16.82 6.02 1.94
N ARG A 373 -17.64 5.82 3.00
CA ARG A 373 -18.89 5.05 2.85
C ARG A 373 -19.97 5.86 2.13
N SER A 374 -20.69 5.18 1.24
CA SER A 374 -21.69 5.72 0.30
C SER A 374 -23.02 6.14 0.95
N ASP A 375 -23.02 6.51 2.22
CA ASP A 375 -24.25 6.81 2.96
C ASP A 375 -24.66 8.29 2.77
N GLU A 376 -25.96 8.59 2.86
CA GLU A 376 -26.57 9.89 2.53
C GLU A 376 -26.11 11.07 3.41
N LEU A 377 -25.40 10.81 4.51
CA LEU A 377 -24.86 11.81 5.43
C LEU A 377 -23.34 11.76 5.43
N SER A 378 -22.71 12.85 5.00
CA SER A 378 -21.25 12.98 4.96
C SER A 378 -20.67 13.04 6.38
N ILE A 379 -19.82 12.08 6.74
CA ILE A 379 -19.05 12.14 7.99
C ILE A 379 -18.25 13.45 8.09
N PHE A 380 -17.77 13.97 6.97
CA PHE A 380 -17.00 15.21 6.94
C PHE A 380 -17.85 16.40 7.39
N GLU A 381 -19.11 16.48 6.94
CA GLU A 381 -20.04 17.52 7.34
C GLU A 381 -20.31 17.50 8.85
N LEU A 382 -20.48 16.32 9.44
CA LEU A 382 -20.69 16.18 10.89
C LEU A 382 -19.55 16.80 11.72
N PHE A 383 -18.31 16.70 11.22
CA PHE A 383 -17.12 17.26 11.87
C PHE A 383 -16.69 18.61 11.26
N ASP A 384 -17.62 19.35 10.65
CA ASP A 384 -17.43 20.67 10.06
C ASP A 384 -16.24 20.72 9.08
N TYR A 385 -16.05 19.64 8.31
CA TYR A 385 -15.00 19.46 7.31
C TYR A 385 -13.57 19.55 7.87
N ASN A 386 -13.40 19.41 9.18
CA ASN A 386 -12.11 19.55 9.87
C ASN A 386 -11.36 18.23 9.91
N ILE A 387 -10.70 17.86 8.82
CA ILE A 387 -9.78 16.71 8.80
C ILE A 387 -8.49 17.11 9.50
N ALA A 388 -8.26 16.59 10.71
CA ALA A 388 -7.06 16.87 11.49
C ALA A 388 -5.84 16.15 10.92
N TYR A 389 -6.00 14.89 10.54
CA TYR A 389 -4.89 14.08 10.04
C TYR A 389 -5.40 12.91 9.22
N GLU A 390 -4.71 12.59 8.14
CA GLU A 390 -5.01 11.44 7.27
C GLU A 390 -3.76 10.58 7.09
N ILE A 391 -3.83 9.32 7.52
CA ILE A 391 -2.77 8.33 7.34
C ILE A 391 -3.34 7.03 6.78
N ARG A 392 -2.92 6.72 5.56
CA ARG A 392 -3.27 5.47 4.85
C ARG A 392 -2.18 4.41 5.01
N LEU A 393 -2.44 3.22 4.48
CA LEU A 393 -1.55 2.05 4.60
C LEU A 393 -0.09 2.35 4.21
N GLN A 394 0.15 3.01 3.07
CA GLN A 394 1.52 3.31 2.59
C GLN A 394 2.30 4.19 3.57
N ALA A 395 1.71 5.31 4.00
CA ALA A 395 2.33 6.21 4.99
C ALA A 395 2.57 5.53 6.35
N ALA A 396 1.67 4.61 6.75
CA ALA A 396 1.81 3.84 7.98
C ALA A 396 2.93 2.78 7.93
N LEU A 397 3.20 2.21 6.75
CA LEU A 397 4.35 1.32 6.53
C LEU A 397 5.67 2.09 6.51
N GLU A 398 5.69 3.28 5.88
CA GLU A 398 6.86 4.16 5.81
C GLU A 398 7.38 4.58 7.18
N SER A 399 6.46 4.75 8.14
CA SER A 399 6.80 5.22 9.49
C SER A 399 7.13 4.08 10.46
N ASP A 400 7.26 2.85 9.96
CA ASP A 400 7.59 1.64 10.74
C ASP A 400 6.70 1.45 11.98
N ILE A 401 5.42 1.85 11.90
CA ILE A 401 4.44 1.60 12.96
C ILE A 401 3.82 0.22 12.76
N LEU A 402 3.65 -0.19 11.51
CA LEU A 402 3.08 -1.47 11.12
C LEU A 402 4.17 -2.54 10.98
N CYS A 403 3.79 -3.78 11.25
CA CYS A 403 4.58 -4.95 10.91
C CYS A 403 4.69 -5.04 9.36
N PRO A 404 5.89 -5.27 8.80
CA PRO A 404 6.05 -5.53 7.37
C PRO A 404 5.19 -6.70 6.88
N PHE A 405 4.88 -6.73 5.60
CA PHE A 405 4.14 -7.85 5.01
C PHE A 405 4.66 -8.26 3.63
N HIS A 406 4.48 -9.53 3.30
CA HIS A 406 4.68 -10.08 1.98
C HIS A 406 3.35 -10.57 1.43
N TYR A 407 2.79 -9.83 0.48
CA TYR A 407 1.54 -10.18 -0.19
C TYR A 407 1.83 -11.07 -1.40
N PHE A 408 1.04 -12.13 -1.53
CA PHE A 408 1.07 -13.09 -2.62
C PHE A 408 -0.34 -13.27 -3.20
N GLY A 409 -0.57 -12.67 -4.37
CA GLY A 409 -1.75 -12.97 -5.17
C GLY A 409 -1.53 -14.27 -5.95
N VAL A 410 -2.20 -15.33 -5.53
CA VAL A 410 -2.10 -16.67 -6.11
C VAL A 410 -3.36 -16.98 -6.89
N THR A 411 -3.28 -17.88 -7.88
CA THR A 411 -4.49 -18.26 -8.62
C THR A 411 -5.35 -19.20 -7.75
N ASP A 412 -6.66 -19.00 -7.66
CA ASP A 412 -7.55 -19.98 -6.99
C ASP A 412 -7.65 -21.28 -7.82
N TYR A 413 -8.02 -22.37 -7.16
CA TYR A 413 -8.15 -23.69 -7.79
C TYR A 413 -9.24 -23.68 -8.87
N VAL A 414 -8.91 -24.17 -10.07
CA VAL A 414 -9.85 -24.31 -11.19
C VAL A 414 -10.09 -25.80 -11.45
N HIS A 415 -11.33 -26.25 -11.29
CA HIS A 415 -11.70 -27.64 -11.60
C HIS A 415 -11.94 -27.81 -13.11
N GLN A 416 -11.23 -28.75 -13.74
CA GLN A 416 -11.43 -29.21 -15.13
C GLN A 416 -11.44 -28.11 -16.22
N GLY A 417 -10.79 -26.97 -16.01
CA GLY A 417 -10.70 -25.90 -17.03
C GLY A 417 -12.02 -25.18 -17.33
N ILE A 418 -13.05 -25.41 -16.52
CA ILE A 418 -14.39 -24.88 -16.77
C ILE A 418 -14.47 -23.45 -16.21
N LYS A 419 -14.73 -22.50 -17.11
CA LYS A 419 -15.15 -21.13 -16.77
C LYS A 419 -16.65 -21.17 -16.41
N GLU A 420 -17.01 -21.55 -15.19
CA GLU A 420 -18.42 -21.72 -14.83
C GLU A 420 -18.97 -20.69 -13.82
N ASP A 421 -20.27 -20.44 -13.96
CA ASP A 421 -21.10 -19.42 -13.31
C ASP A 421 -21.15 -19.51 -11.78
N ASP A 422 -21.59 -18.43 -11.14
CA ASP A 422 -21.58 -18.22 -9.68
C ASP A 422 -22.27 -19.31 -8.84
N VAL A 423 -23.16 -20.12 -9.44
CA VAL A 423 -23.91 -21.16 -8.73
C VAL A 423 -23.14 -22.48 -8.61
N THR A 424 -22.32 -22.86 -9.61
CA THR A 424 -21.46 -24.06 -9.53
C THR A 424 -20.23 -23.82 -8.63
N LYS A 425 -19.80 -22.57 -8.48
CA LYS A 425 -18.66 -22.18 -7.62
C LYS A 425 -18.83 -22.60 -6.16
N LEU A 426 -20.04 -22.45 -5.59
CA LEU A 426 -20.32 -22.73 -4.18
C LEU A 426 -20.18 -24.20 -3.76
N ARG A 427 -20.40 -25.16 -4.69
CA ARG A 427 -20.36 -26.61 -4.36
C ARG A 427 -18.93 -27.15 -4.22
N TYR A 428 -17.94 -26.50 -4.86
CA TYR A 428 -16.55 -26.96 -4.88
C TYR A 428 -15.61 -26.13 -3.99
N LEU A 429 -16.12 -25.11 -3.27
CA LEU A 429 -15.31 -24.28 -2.38
C LEU A 429 -14.55 -25.08 -1.31
N THR A 430 -15.08 -26.24 -0.93
CA THR A 430 -14.48 -27.11 0.08
C THR A 430 -14.17 -28.50 -0.47
N SER A 431 -14.00 -28.66 -1.79
CA SER A 431 -13.58 -29.96 -2.35
C SER A 431 -12.19 -30.36 -1.85
N ASP A 432 -11.92 -31.67 -1.77
CA ASP A 432 -10.62 -32.16 -1.27
C ASP A 432 -9.44 -31.65 -2.11
N GLU A 433 -9.65 -31.46 -3.41
CA GLU A 433 -8.66 -30.90 -4.33
C GLU A 433 -8.35 -29.44 -4.00
N ARG A 434 -9.37 -28.59 -3.81
CA ARG A 434 -9.16 -27.18 -3.43
C ARG A 434 -8.51 -27.08 -2.05
N VAL A 435 -8.93 -27.91 -1.09
CA VAL A 435 -8.29 -27.94 0.26
C VAL A 435 -6.82 -28.33 0.16
N ASN A 436 -6.48 -29.38 -0.58
CA ASN A 436 -5.08 -29.78 -0.78
C ASN A 436 -4.27 -28.67 -1.49
N TYR A 437 -4.87 -28.00 -2.47
CA TYR A 437 -4.25 -26.89 -3.17
C TYR A 437 -3.99 -25.70 -2.25
N ILE A 438 -4.95 -25.34 -1.38
CA ILE A 438 -4.79 -24.29 -0.36
C ILE A 438 -3.64 -24.64 0.59
N ILE A 439 -3.57 -25.89 1.07
CA ILE A 439 -2.48 -26.36 1.93
C ILE A 439 -1.14 -26.23 1.22
N GLN A 440 -1.04 -26.69 -0.03
CA GLN A 440 0.20 -26.62 -0.80
C GLN A 440 0.68 -25.17 -0.98
N LYS A 441 -0.22 -24.25 -1.32
CA LYS A 441 0.10 -22.83 -1.52
C LYS A 441 0.47 -22.14 -0.21
N THR A 442 -0.32 -22.36 0.84
CA THR A 442 -0.06 -21.76 2.17
C THR A 442 1.24 -22.27 2.78
N ASP A 443 1.60 -23.53 2.56
CA ASP A 443 2.90 -24.07 2.94
C ASP A 443 4.04 -23.48 2.10
N TYR A 444 3.89 -23.41 0.77
CA TYR A 444 4.93 -22.88 -0.12
C TYR A 444 5.36 -21.45 0.24
N TYR A 445 4.40 -20.54 0.42
CA TYR A 445 4.69 -19.17 0.83
C TYR A 445 5.04 -19.07 2.31
N GLY A 446 4.51 -19.99 3.12
CA GLY A 446 4.84 -20.14 4.53
C GLY A 446 4.37 -18.97 5.40
N TYR A 447 4.89 -18.90 6.61
CA TYR A 447 4.57 -17.88 7.62
C TYR A 447 5.87 -17.37 8.24
N SER A 448 5.83 -16.20 8.89
CA SER A 448 6.96 -15.66 9.65
C SER A 448 6.97 -16.21 11.09
N GLY A 449 8.16 -16.38 11.69
CA GLY A 449 8.29 -16.89 13.06
C GLY A 449 8.14 -18.41 13.19
N GLU A 450 8.22 -18.97 14.40
CA GLU A 450 8.35 -20.41 14.58
C GLU A 450 7.03 -21.20 14.57
N ILE A 451 5.91 -20.55 14.95
CA ILE A 451 4.61 -21.22 15.10
C ILE A 451 3.60 -20.55 14.17
N LEU A 452 2.86 -21.33 13.37
CA LEU A 452 1.79 -20.82 12.52
C LEU A 452 0.61 -20.32 13.36
N GLN A 453 0.28 -19.03 13.22
CA GLN A 453 -0.86 -18.37 13.86
C GLN A 453 -1.57 -17.52 12.80
N GLY A 454 -2.50 -18.12 12.08
CA GLY A 454 -3.11 -17.53 10.90
C GLY A 454 -4.60 -17.22 11.03
N LEU A 455 -5.08 -16.36 10.14
CA LEU A 455 -6.50 -16.09 9.91
C LEU A 455 -6.86 -16.45 8.47
N ILE A 456 -7.99 -17.12 8.27
CA ILE A 456 -8.54 -17.43 6.94
C ILE A 456 -9.89 -16.73 6.78
N PHE A 457 -10.03 -15.91 5.74
CA PHE A 457 -11.27 -15.23 5.38
C PHE A 457 -11.97 -15.94 4.23
N VAL A 458 -13.20 -16.41 4.46
CA VAL A 458 -14.01 -17.18 3.49
C VAL A 458 -15.31 -16.45 3.15
N SER A 459 -16.02 -16.95 2.13
CA SER A 459 -17.21 -16.29 1.58
C SER A 459 -18.50 -16.55 2.37
N SER A 460 -18.59 -17.68 3.07
CA SER A 460 -19.82 -18.08 3.77
C SER A 460 -19.55 -18.79 5.10
N LYS A 461 -20.51 -18.73 6.03
CA LYS A 461 -20.42 -19.41 7.33
C LYS A 461 -20.28 -20.92 7.16
N LYS A 462 -21.00 -21.50 6.19
CA LYS A 462 -20.92 -22.93 5.87
C LYS A 462 -19.52 -23.34 5.41
N GLU A 463 -18.91 -22.54 4.52
CA GLU A 463 -17.52 -22.75 4.08
C GLU A 463 -16.56 -22.70 5.27
N ALA A 464 -16.77 -21.77 6.22
CA ALA A 464 -15.89 -21.64 7.38
C ALA A 464 -15.82 -22.92 8.22
N TYR A 465 -16.99 -23.48 8.60
CA TYR A 465 -17.04 -24.70 9.41
C TYR A 465 -16.50 -25.92 8.66
N ASP A 466 -16.92 -26.14 7.41
CA ASP A 466 -16.49 -27.31 6.63
C ASP A 466 -14.99 -27.28 6.30
N LEU A 467 -14.44 -26.09 6.00
CA LEU A 467 -13.01 -25.92 5.79
C LEU A 467 -12.19 -26.14 7.08
N ALA A 468 -12.71 -25.70 8.24
CA ALA A 468 -12.03 -25.90 9.52
C ALA A 468 -11.90 -27.39 9.86
N ASP A 469 -12.97 -28.16 9.63
CA ASP A 469 -12.97 -29.61 9.85
C ASP A 469 -11.99 -30.32 8.91
N LYS A 470 -12.00 -29.97 7.61
CA LYS A 470 -11.13 -30.58 6.59
C LYS A 470 -9.65 -30.24 6.76
N LEU A 471 -9.32 -29.01 7.18
CA LEU A 471 -7.94 -28.64 7.50
C LEU A 471 -7.46 -29.38 8.76
N SER A 472 -8.33 -29.47 9.78
CA SER A 472 -8.01 -30.19 11.02
C SER A 472 -7.81 -31.68 10.80
N SER A 473 -8.61 -32.31 9.93
CA SER A 473 -8.45 -33.73 9.58
C SER A 473 -7.14 -34.01 8.83
N LYS A 474 -6.52 -32.99 8.24
CA LYS A 474 -5.20 -33.06 7.59
C LYS A 474 -4.05 -32.62 8.50
N GLY A 475 -4.30 -32.48 9.81
CA GLY A 475 -3.29 -32.15 10.82
C GLY A 475 -3.07 -30.64 11.04
N ILE A 476 -3.80 -29.77 10.34
CA ILE A 476 -3.71 -28.32 10.51
C ILE A 476 -4.86 -27.88 11.41
N LYS A 477 -4.59 -27.82 12.72
CA LYS A 477 -5.58 -27.49 13.75
C LYS A 477 -6.26 -26.16 13.46
N SER A 478 -7.53 -26.20 13.07
CA SER A 478 -8.26 -25.03 12.59
C SER A 478 -9.63 -24.98 13.26
N VAL A 479 -10.12 -23.77 13.60
CA VAL A 479 -11.44 -23.58 14.20
C VAL A 479 -12.18 -22.49 13.45
N ALA A 480 -13.44 -22.74 13.09
CA ALA A 480 -14.31 -21.72 12.52
C ALA A 480 -14.89 -20.82 13.61
N LEU A 481 -14.98 -19.53 13.33
CA LEU A 481 -15.57 -18.53 14.20
C LEU A 481 -16.41 -17.54 13.39
N THR A 482 -17.70 -17.46 13.70
CA THR A 482 -18.69 -16.67 12.97
C THR A 482 -19.48 -15.73 13.90
N GLY A 483 -20.32 -14.90 13.29
CA GLY A 483 -21.23 -13.98 14.00
C GLY A 483 -22.22 -14.67 14.94
N ASP A 484 -22.43 -15.97 14.79
CA ASP A 484 -23.41 -16.74 15.59
C ASP A 484 -22.79 -17.32 16.88
N ASP A 485 -21.45 -17.32 16.97
CA ASP A 485 -20.75 -17.85 18.14
C ASP A 485 -20.85 -16.91 19.36
N SER A 486 -20.98 -17.50 20.55
CA SER A 486 -21.04 -16.74 21.80
C SER A 486 -19.73 -16.00 22.09
N VAL A 487 -19.82 -14.84 22.78
CA VAL A 487 -18.63 -14.04 23.15
C VAL A 487 -17.60 -14.84 23.94
N ASN A 488 -18.06 -15.68 24.89
CA ASN A 488 -17.17 -16.52 25.70
C ASN A 488 -16.43 -17.56 24.82
N TYR A 489 -17.14 -18.19 23.88
CA TYR A 489 -16.51 -19.14 22.96
C TYR A 489 -15.48 -18.47 22.06
N ARG A 490 -15.79 -17.26 21.55
CA ARG A 490 -14.84 -16.45 20.77
C ARG A 490 -13.55 -16.18 21.55
N GLN A 491 -13.66 -15.76 22.81
CA GLN A 491 -12.49 -15.52 23.66
C GLN A 491 -11.65 -16.79 23.84
N ILE A 492 -12.28 -17.93 24.12
CA ILE A 492 -11.58 -19.23 24.25
C ILE A 492 -10.81 -19.58 22.97
N VAL A 493 -11.43 -19.42 21.81
CA VAL A 493 -10.79 -19.75 20.51
C VAL A 493 -9.66 -18.77 20.18
N ILE A 494 -9.86 -17.48 20.47
CA ILE A 494 -8.82 -16.45 20.28
C ILE A 494 -7.59 -16.75 21.15
N GLU A 495 -7.78 -17.07 22.42
CA GLU A 495 -6.66 -17.43 23.31
C GLU A 495 -5.97 -18.72 22.87
N LYS A 496 -6.71 -19.72 22.37
CA LYS A 496 -6.10 -20.92 21.77
C LYS A 496 -5.19 -20.59 20.59
N LEU A 497 -5.53 -19.60 19.76
CA LEU A 497 -4.67 -19.18 18.66
C LEU A 497 -3.43 -18.45 19.19
N LYS A 498 -3.59 -17.53 20.15
CA LYS A 498 -2.46 -16.81 20.78
C LYS A 498 -1.45 -17.73 21.44
N GLU A 499 -1.93 -18.77 22.13
CA GLU A 499 -1.11 -19.79 22.78
C GLU A 499 -0.50 -20.82 21.80
N GLY A 500 -0.82 -20.73 20.49
CA GLY A 500 -0.34 -21.68 19.48
C GLY A 500 -0.95 -23.09 19.60
N LYS A 501 -2.07 -23.24 20.33
CA LYS A 501 -2.79 -24.53 20.46
C LYS A 501 -3.52 -24.92 19.17
N ILE A 502 -3.91 -23.91 18.38
CA ILE A 502 -4.46 -24.05 17.03
C ILE A 502 -3.65 -23.18 16.07
N ASN A 503 -3.70 -23.51 14.79
CA ASN A 503 -2.95 -22.83 13.74
C ASN A 503 -3.80 -21.78 13.03
N TYR A 504 -5.09 -22.02 12.84
CA TYR A 504 -5.98 -21.12 12.12
C TYR A 504 -7.29 -20.84 12.84
N ILE A 505 -7.75 -19.59 12.70
CA ILE A 505 -9.16 -19.25 12.84
C ILE A 505 -9.74 -18.91 11.46
N ILE A 506 -10.87 -19.53 11.12
CA ILE A 506 -11.57 -19.33 9.84
C ILE A 506 -12.84 -18.51 10.07
N THR A 507 -13.04 -17.45 9.30
CA THR A 507 -14.10 -16.46 9.51
C THR A 507 -14.67 -15.93 8.19
N VAL A 508 -15.87 -15.36 8.25
CA VAL A 508 -16.42 -14.50 7.18
C VAL A 508 -16.11 -13.03 7.50
N ASP A 509 -16.96 -12.36 8.27
CA ASP A 509 -16.85 -10.93 8.57
C ASP A 509 -16.51 -10.60 10.03
N LEU A 510 -16.45 -11.61 10.91
CA LEU A 510 -16.32 -11.39 12.36
C LEU A 510 -15.07 -10.59 12.73
N PHE A 511 -13.98 -10.76 11.97
CA PHE A 511 -12.70 -10.08 12.21
C PHE A 511 -12.50 -8.83 11.34
N ASN A 512 -13.52 -8.37 10.61
CA ASN A 512 -13.43 -7.09 9.91
C ASN A 512 -13.28 -5.95 10.92
N GLU A 513 -13.83 -6.08 12.15
CA GLU A 513 -13.72 -5.10 13.22
C GLU A 513 -13.56 -5.76 14.61
N GLY A 514 -12.75 -5.15 15.48
CA GLY A 514 -12.84 -5.37 16.93
C GLY A 514 -12.12 -6.57 17.56
N ILE A 515 -11.27 -7.31 16.85
CA ILE A 515 -10.45 -8.37 17.44
C ILE A 515 -8.95 -8.05 17.37
N ASP A 516 -8.24 -8.45 18.43
CA ASP A 516 -6.82 -8.20 18.63
C ASP A 516 -6.01 -9.46 18.87
N ILE A 517 -5.24 -9.84 17.84
CA ILE A 517 -4.29 -10.94 17.89
C ILE A 517 -3.01 -10.43 17.21
N PRO A 518 -2.15 -9.66 17.90
CA PRO A 518 -0.89 -9.17 17.35
C PRO A 518 0.01 -10.30 16.83
N GLU A 519 -0.15 -11.52 17.33
CA GLU A 519 0.62 -12.70 16.99
C GLU A 519 0.37 -13.22 15.57
N VAL A 520 -0.67 -12.75 14.86
CA VAL A 520 -1.06 -13.28 13.55
C VAL A 520 0.06 -13.11 12.51
N ASN A 521 0.59 -14.21 11.98
CA ASN A 521 1.71 -14.21 11.03
C ASN A 521 1.34 -14.69 9.62
N GLN A 522 0.11 -15.17 9.42
CA GLN A 522 -0.43 -15.50 8.10
C GLN A 522 -1.87 -15.02 7.94
N VAL A 523 -2.16 -14.34 6.84
CA VAL A 523 -3.54 -13.95 6.48
C VAL A 523 -3.87 -14.57 5.13
N VAL A 524 -4.88 -15.43 5.10
CA VAL A 524 -5.33 -16.13 3.89
C VAL A 524 -6.69 -15.61 3.47
N MET A 525 -6.81 -15.14 2.23
CA MET A 525 -8.06 -14.65 1.66
C MET A 525 -8.55 -15.66 0.61
N LEU A 526 -9.71 -16.28 0.88
CA LEU A 526 -10.36 -17.29 0.02
C LEU A 526 -11.68 -16.79 -0.56
N ARG A 527 -11.92 -15.48 -0.50
CA ARG A 527 -13.17 -14.84 -0.93
C ARG A 527 -12.91 -13.70 -1.91
N PRO A 528 -13.87 -13.36 -2.78
CA PRO A 528 -13.75 -12.20 -3.66
C PRO A 528 -13.49 -10.92 -2.85
N THR A 529 -12.61 -10.06 -3.36
CA THR A 529 -12.49 -8.70 -2.84
C THR A 529 -13.69 -7.90 -3.34
N GLU A 530 -14.70 -7.73 -2.50
CA GLU A 530 -15.91 -6.94 -2.81
C GLU A 530 -15.73 -5.45 -2.50
N SER A 531 -14.77 -5.12 -1.62
CA SER A 531 -14.50 -3.75 -1.17
C SER A 531 -13.03 -3.58 -0.80
N SER A 532 -12.42 -2.50 -1.29
CA SER A 532 -11.05 -2.10 -0.93
C SER A 532 -10.91 -1.81 0.58
N ILE A 533 -11.96 -1.26 1.19
CA ILE A 533 -12.05 -0.99 2.63
C ILE A 533 -11.93 -2.28 3.43
N ILE A 534 -12.78 -3.26 3.11
CA ILE A 534 -12.81 -4.54 3.81
C ILE A 534 -11.47 -5.27 3.64
N PHE A 535 -10.90 -5.23 2.43
CA PHE A 535 -9.59 -5.79 2.15
C PHE A 535 -8.49 -5.21 3.05
N ILE A 536 -8.38 -3.88 3.17
CA ILE A 536 -7.40 -3.22 4.03
C ILE A 536 -7.66 -3.53 5.51
N GLN A 537 -8.93 -3.60 5.93
CA GLN A 537 -9.28 -3.95 7.30
C GLN A 537 -8.81 -5.35 7.68
N GLN A 538 -9.01 -6.33 6.79
CA GLN A 538 -8.58 -7.72 6.97
C GLN A 538 -7.05 -7.84 6.96
N LEU A 539 -6.40 -7.19 6.00
CA LEU A 539 -4.94 -7.10 5.93
C LEU A 539 -4.37 -6.53 7.24
N GLY A 540 -4.94 -5.43 7.73
CA GLY A 540 -4.51 -4.75 8.96
C GLY A 540 -4.64 -5.56 10.25
N ARG A 541 -5.30 -6.72 10.22
CA ARG A 541 -5.30 -7.66 11.37
C ARG A 541 -3.94 -8.32 11.56
N GLY A 542 -3.22 -8.59 10.47
CA GLY A 542 -1.85 -9.06 10.52
C GLY A 542 -0.83 -7.95 10.83
N LEU A 543 -1.07 -6.72 10.39
CA LEU A 543 -0.05 -5.65 10.40
C LEU A 543 0.34 -5.10 11.78
N ARG A 544 -0.15 -5.67 12.89
CA ARG A 544 0.32 -5.31 14.24
C ARG A 544 1.68 -5.96 14.53
N LYS A 545 2.59 -5.24 15.17
CA LYS A 545 3.89 -5.77 15.59
C LYS A 545 3.71 -6.77 16.75
N SER A 546 4.54 -7.81 16.77
CA SER A 546 4.60 -8.81 17.83
C SER A 546 5.98 -9.46 17.84
N ALA A 547 6.46 -9.92 18.99
CA ALA A 547 7.80 -10.52 19.13
C ALA A 547 7.93 -11.88 18.44
N ASN A 548 6.81 -12.54 18.12
CA ASN A 548 6.78 -13.86 17.49
C ASN A 548 6.91 -13.82 15.95
N LYS A 549 6.99 -12.63 15.34
CA LYS A 549 7.00 -12.49 13.88
C LYS A 549 7.79 -11.26 13.43
N GLU A 550 8.52 -11.42 12.33
CA GLU A 550 9.25 -10.32 11.69
C GLU A 550 8.40 -9.63 10.61
N TYR A 551 7.48 -10.38 10.01
CA TYR A 551 6.58 -9.91 8.96
C TYR A 551 5.29 -10.73 8.96
N VAL A 552 4.30 -10.33 8.15
CA VAL A 552 3.11 -11.14 7.88
C VAL A 552 3.11 -11.64 6.44
N THR A 553 2.91 -12.95 6.26
CA THR A 553 2.63 -13.50 4.94
C THR A 553 1.13 -13.36 4.64
N VAL A 554 0.79 -12.70 3.54
CA VAL A 554 -0.59 -12.53 3.10
C VAL A 554 -0.77 -13.28 1.80
N ILE A 555 -1.73 -14.20 1.74
CA ILE A 555 -1.96 -15.06 0.57
C ILE A 555 -3.40 -14.86 0.13
N ASP A 556 -3.58 -14.28 -1.04
CA ASP A 556 -4.88 -13.97 -1.61
C ASP A 556 -5.15 -14.87 -2.81
N PHE A 557 -6.16 -15.74 -2.69
CA PHE A 557 -6.55 -16.67 -3.74
C PHE A 557 -7.48 -15.95 -4.73
N ILE A 558 -6.88 -15.52 -5.82
CA ILE A 558 -7.51 -14.77 -6.88
C ILE A 558 -8.26 -15.75 -7.79
N GLY A 559 -9.57 -15.77 -7.63
CA GLY A 559 -10.48 -16.45 -8.55
C GLY A 559 -10.83 -15.58 -9.76
N ASN A 560 -11.65 -16.12 -10.67
CA ASN A 560 -12.14 -15.37 -11.83
C ASN A 560 -13.31 -14.42 -11.44
N TYR A 561 -13.00 -13.40 -10.65
CA TYR A 561 -13.96 -12.41 -10.16
C TYR A 561 -13.81 -11.09 -10.91
N LYS A 562 -14.94 -10.46 -11.24
CA LYS A 562 -14.96 -9.14 -11.89
C LYS A 562 -14.41 -8.04 -10.97
N THR A 563 -14.35 -8.26 -9.66
CA THR A 563 -13.95 -7.27 -8.65
C THR A 563 -12.46 -7.29 -8.32
N ASN A 564 -11.66 -8.15 -8.96
CA ASN A 564 -10.21 -8.25 -8.73
C ASN A 564 -9.44 -6.93 -8.96
N TYR A 565 -10.00 -6.00 -9.75
CA TYR A 565 -9.43 -4.67 -9.97
C TYR A 565 -9.32 -3.83 -8.69
N LEU A 566 -10.07 -4.16 -7.63
CA LEU A 566 -10.01 -3.48 -6.34
C LEU A 566 -8.72 -3.79 -5.55
N ILE A 567 -8.05 -4.90 -5.85
CA ILE A 567 -6.79 -5.31 -5.17
C ILE A 567 -5.67 -4.28 -5.38
N PRO A 568 -5.29 -3.92 -6.63
CA PRO A 568 -4.26 -2.90 -6.84
C PRO A 568 -4.70 -1.52 -6.33
N ILE A 569 -6.00 -1.19 -6.35
CA ILE A 569 -6.52 0.07 -5.78
C ILE A 569 -6.28 0.11 -4.27
N ALA A 570 -6.63 -0.96 -3.56
CA ALA A 570 -6.48 -1.06 -2.11
C ALA A 570 -5.01 -1.02 -1.66
N LEU A 571 -4.14 -1.75 -2.37
CA LEU A 571 -2.73 -1.87 -2.00
C LEU A 571 -1.90 -0.65 -2.39
N SER A 572 -2.17 -0.02 -3.53
CA SER A 572 -1.48 1.22 -3.94
C SER A 572 -1.94 2.42 -3.10
N GLY A 573 -3.20 2.40 -2.63
CA GLY A 573 -3.85 3.56 -2.03
C GLY A 573 -4.20 4.66 -3.04
N ASP A 574 -3.97 4.42 -4.33
CA ASP A 574 -4.22 5.35 -5.42
C ASP A 574 -5.71 5.37 -5.77
N GLN A 575 -6.36 6.51 -5.55
CA GLN A 575 -7.77 6.74 -5.86
C GLN A 575 -7.98 7.47 -7.19
N SER A 576 -6.92 7.66 -7.99
CA SER A 576 -6.98 8.34 -9.29
C SER A 576 -7.99 7.72 -10.26
N GLN A 577 -8.39 6.46 -10.03
CA GLN A 577 -9.20 5.67 -10.96
C GLN A 577 -8.57 5.55 -12.36
N ASN A 578 -7.27 5.83 -12.47
CA ASN A 578 -6.51 5.73 -13.69
C ASN A 578 -5.97 4.30 -13.84
N LYS A 579 -6.46 3.60 -14.87
CA LYS A 579 -6.07 2.20 -15.13
C LYS A 579 -4.58 2.04 -15.37
N ASP A 580 -3.91 3.01 -15.97
CA ASP A 580 -2.48 2.93 -16.28
C ASP A 580 -1.64 3.00 -15.01
N ASN A 581 -2.05 3.80 -14.02
CA ASN A 581 -1.41 3.83 -12.71
C ASN A 581 -1.51 2.47 -12.00
N TYR A 582 -2.70 1.84 -12.01
CA TYR A 582 -2.87 0.50 -11.43
C TYR A 582 -2.07 -0.57 -12.15
N LYS A 583 -2.00 -0.52 -13.49
CA LYS A 583 -1.18 -1.43 -14.28
C LYS A 583 0.31 -1.23 -14.00
N LYS A 584 0.77 0.00 -13.86
CA LYS A 584 2.14 0.35 -13.49
C LYS A 584 2.49 -0.15 -12.09
N PHE A 585 1.55 -0.05 -11.15
CA PHE A 585 1.71 -0.64 -9.81
C PHE A 585 1.90 -2.16 -9.87
N LEU A 586 1.12 -2.88 -10.70
CA LEU A 586 1.29 -4.34 -10.85
C LEU A 586 2.60 -4.76 -11.52
N THR A 587 3.21 -3.90 -12.35
CA THR A 587 4.51 -4.20 -12.99
C THR A 587 5.70 -3.80 -12.14
N ASN A 588 5.61 -2.68 -11.41
CA ASN A 588 6.73 -2.14 -10.67
C ASN A 588 6.37 -1.83 -9.21
N ASN A 589 6.76 -2.75 -8.33
CA ASN A 589 6.49 -2.69 -6.88
C ASN A 589 7.55 -1.89 -6.10
N ASP A 590 8.47 -1.19 -6.80
CA ASP A 590 9.48 -0.33 -6.16
C ASP A 590 8.88 0.86 -5.40
N SER A 591 7.59 1.14 -5.63
CA SER A 591 6.83 2.21 -4.97
C SER A 591 6.51 1.95 -3.50
N ILE A 592 6.63 0.70 -3.01
CA ILE A 592 6.36 0.39 -1.60
C ILE A 592 7.64 0.57 -0.80
N ASN A 593 7.64 1.59 0.03
CA ASN A 593 8.72 1.86 0.97
C ASN A 593 8.81 0.81 2.08
N GLY A 594 10.01 0.65 2.61
CA GLY A 594 10.32 -0.36 3.63
C GLY A 594 10.51 -1.78 3.07
N VAL A 595 10.39 -2.75 3.98
CA VAL A 595 10.75 -4.17 3.78
C VAL A 595 9.62 -4.99 3.13
N SER A 596 8.38 -4.46 3.17
CA SER A 596 7.19 -5.13 2.63
C SER A 596 7.29 -5.35 1.12
N THR A 597 6.69 -6.43 0.61
CA THR A 597 6.62 -6.70 -0.83
C THR A 597 5.22 -7.16 -1.24
N ILE A 598 4.87 -6.86 -2.49
CA ILE A 598 3.66 -7.35 -3.13
C ILE A 598 4.11 -8.19 -4.31
N ASN A 599 3.54 -9.37 -4.45
CA ASN A 599 3.91 -10.32 -5.48
C ASN A 599 2.63 -10.94 -6.02
N PHE A 600 2.60 -11.17 -7.33
CA PHE A 600 1.52 -11.86 -8.00
C PHE A 600 2.12 -12.97 -8.84
N GLU A 601 1.55 -14.17 -8.78
CA GLU A 601 1.83 -15.21 -9.77
C GLU A 601 1.40 -14.72 -11.15
N GLU A 602 2.06 -15.18 -12.21
CA GLU A 602 1.82 -14.71 -13.58
C GLU A 602 0.34 -14.85 -14.00
N VAL A 603 -0.29 -15.98 -13.68
CA VAL A 603 -1.70 -16.25 -14.01
C VAL A 603 -2.64 -15.36 -13.21
N ALA A 604 -2.38 -15.18 -11.91
CA ALA A 604 -3.17 -14.32 -11.03
C ALA A 604 -3.06 -12.85 -11.45
N LYS A 605 -1.85 -12.38 -11.77
CA LYS A 605 -1.58 -11.05 -12.32
C LYS A 605 -2.42 -10.82 -13.58
N LYS A 606 -2.43 -11.77 -14.52
CA LYS A 606 -3.24 -11.69 -15.75
C LYS A 606 -4.74 -11.58 -15.47
N GLN A 607 -5.26 -12.29 -14.46
CA GLN A 607 -6.67 -12.17 -14.06
C GLN A 607 -7.01 -10.76 -13.55
N ILE A 608 -6.09 -10.13 -12.79
CA ILE A 608 -6.26 -8.74 -12.35
C ILE A 608 -6.25 -7.80 -13.57
N TYR A 609 -5.32 -7.94 -14.51
CA TYR A 609 -5.30 -7.16 -15.76
C TYR A 609 -6.62 -7.29 -16.53
N ASN A 610 -7.11 -8.51 -16.71
CA ASN A 610 -8.38 -8.76 -17.40
C ASN A 610 -9.55 -8.07 -16.69
N SER A 611 -9.57 -8.08 -15.35
CA SER A 611 -10.61 -7.39 -14.57
C SER A 611 -10.52 -5.86 -14.70
N LEU A 612 -9.30 -5.30 -14.70
CA LEU A 612 -9.04 -3.87 -14.90
C LEU A 612 -9.48 -3.42 -16.31
N ASP A 613 -9.21 -4.24 -17.33
CA ASP A 613 -9.60 -3.94 -18.71
C ASP A 613 -11.12 -4.02 -18.89
N ALA A 614 -11.76 -5.04 -18.32
CA ALA A 614 -13.20 -5.27 -18.42
C ALA A 614 -14.06 -4.23 -17.67
N VAL A 615 -13.56 -3.68 -16.56
CA VAL A 615 -14.33 -2.73 -15.73
C VAL A 615 -14.19 -1.30 -16.26
N SER A 616 -15.30 -0.59 -16.40
CA SER A 616 -15.30 0.86 -16.67
C SER A 616 -15.20 1.60 -15.34
N LEU A 617 -14.05 2.26 -15.12
CA LEU A 617 -13.78 3.13 -13.96
C LEU A 617 -14.16 4.60 -14.23
N ASN A 618 -14.57 4.92 -15.45
CA ASN A 618 -14.96 6.27 -15.85
C ASN A 618 -16.48 6.38 -16.05
N GLN A 619 -17.27 5.61 -15.31
CA GLN A 619 -18.73 5.74 -15.39
C GLN A 619 -19.15 7.09 -14.84
N ASN A 620 -20.11 7.75 -15.50
CA ASN A 620 -20.59 9.06 -15.07
C ASN A 620 -21.06 9.07 -13.60
N LYS A 621 -21.63 7.96 -13.10
CA LYS A 621 -22.02 7.80 -11.69
C LYS A 621 -20.81 7.82 -10.75
N LEU A 622 -19.69 7.21 -11.13
CA LEU A 622 -18.45 7.21 -10.34
C LEU A 622 -17.81 8.60 -10.33
N ILE A 623 -17.81 9.29 -11.48
CA ILE A 623 -17.29 10.66 -11.59
C ILE A 623 -18.12 11.61 -10.73
N LEU A 624 -19.45 11.54 -10.81
CA LEU A 624 -20.33 12.34 -9.95
C LEU A 624 -20.11 12.00 -8.47
N LYS A 625 -20.01 10.71 -8.11
CA LYS A 625 -19.74 10.31 -6.73
C LYS A 625 -18.42 10.86 -6.22
N ALA A 626 -17.35 10.81 -7.02
CA ALA A 626 -16.06 11.37 -6.65
C ALA A 626 -16.11 12.90 -6.51
N TYR A 627 -16.86 13.59 -7.37
CA TYR A 627 -17.12 15.02 -7.21
C TYR A 627 -17.83 15.31 -5.89
N GLU A 628 -18.92 14.58 -5.59
CA GLU A 628 -19.67 14.73 -4.35
C GLU A 628 -18.79 14.40 -3.14
N GLU A 629 -17.92 13.39 -3.21
CA GLU A 629 -16.96 13.06 -2.15
C GLU A 629 -15.95 14.20 -1.90
N VAL A 630 -15.42 14.86 -2.94
CA VAL A 630 -14.49 15.99 -2.79
C VAL A 630 -15.24 17.26 -2.33
N GLU A 631 -16.41 17.55 -2.88
CA GLU A 631 -17.31 18.62 -2.44
C GLU A 631 -17.65 18.44 -0.95
N ASN A 632 -17.98 17.21 -0.55
CA ASN A 632 -18.24 16.83 0.82
C ASN A 632 -16.99 16.84 1.70
N ARG A 633 -15.77 16.87 1.17
CA ARG A 633 -14.55 17.05 1.98
C ARG A 633 -14.19 18.51 2.18
N LEU A 634 -14.48 19.35 1.19
CA LEU A 634 -14.14 20.77 1.19
C LEU A 634 -15.23 21.68 1.76
N GLY A 635 -16.50 21.27 1.68
CA GLY A 635 -17.65 22.09 2.02
C GLY A 635 -17.96 23.17 0.97
N HIS A 636 -17.31 23.13 -0.19
CA HIS A 636 -17.56 24.02 -1.33
C HIS A 636 -17.34 23.27 -2.65
N MET A 637 -17.76 23.88 -3.76
CA MET A 637 -17.54 23.33 -5.10
C MET A 637 -16.03 23.11 -5.34
N PRO A 638 -15.60 21.88 -5.69
CA PRO A 638 -14.21 21.60 -5.99
C PRO A 638 -13.81 22.07 -7.40
N LEU A 639 -12.58 22.53 -7.53
CA LEU A 639 -11.87 22.75 -8.80
C LEU A 639 -10.98 21.54 -9.14
N LEU A 640 -10.31 21.53 -10.28
CA LEU A 640 -9.61 20.34 -10.75
C LEU A 640 -8.43 19.96 -9.84
N MET A 641 -7.68 20.95 -9.35
CA MET A 641 -6.58 20.72 -8.43
C MET A 641 -7.04 20.17 -7.07
N ASP A 642 -8.28 20.44 -6.67
CA ASP A 642 -8.84 19.90 -5.43
C ASP A 642 -8.96 18.38 -5.47
N PHE A 643 -9.28 17.80 -6.62
CA PHE A 643 -9.30 16.34 -6.78
C PHE A 643 -7.93 15.72 -6.52
N ILE A 644 -6.86 16.35 -7.00
CA ILE A 644 -5.49 15.90 -6.80
C ILE A 644 -5.09 16.06 -5.33
N GLN A 645 -5.36 17.22 -4.74
CA GLN A 645 -5.01 17.54 -3.35
C GLN A 645 -5.76 16.65 -2.35
N GLN A 646 -7.02 16.29 -2.63
CA GLN A 646 -7.83 15.42 -1.80
C GLN A 646 -7.62 13.93 -2.10
N HIS A 647 -6.63 13.56 -2.92
CA HIS A 647 -6.36 12.18 -3.33
C HIS A 647 -7.62 11.47 -3.85
N SER A 648 -8.34 12.12 -4.78
CA SER A 648 -9.53 11.62 -5.46
C SER A 648 -9.18 11.17 -6.89
N ILE A 649 -10.18 11.08 -7.76
CA ILE A 649 -10.00 10.73 -9.18
C ILE A 649 -9.09 11.72 -9.90
N ASP A 650 -8.29 11.24 -10.83
CA ASP A 650 -7.47 12.08 -11.67
C ASP A 650 -8.38 12.89 -12.62
N PRO A 651 -8.16 14.21 -12.79
CA PRO A 651 -8.89 15.05 -13.73
C PRO A 651 -9.03 14.45 -15.15
N SER A 652 -8.03 13.69 -15.61
CA SER A 652 -8.08 12.97 -16.89
C SER A 652 -9.24 11.96 -16.98
N VAL A 653 -9.69 11.39 -15.85
CA VAL A 653 -10.87 10.50 -15.81
C VAL A 653 -12.14 11.28 -16.12
N ILE A 654 -12.26 12.51 -15.63
CA ILE A 654 -13.37 13.42 -15.95
C ILE A 654 -13.34 13.75 -17.45
N PHE A 655 -12.17 14.13 -17.97
CA PHE A 655 -11.98 14.47 -19.38
C PHE A 655 -12.19 13.29 -20.35
N SER A 656 -12.14 12.05 -19.85
CA SER A 656 -12.45 10.86 -20.65
C SER A 656 -13.93 10.73 -21.02
N LYS A 657 -14.83 11.43 -20.32
CA LYS A 657 -16.28 11.42 -20.54
C LYS A 657 -16.90 12.76 -20.88
N PHE A 658 -16.31 13.85 -20.38
CA PHE A 658 -16.78 15.21 -20.58
C PHE A 658 -15.71 15.99 -21.33
N SER A 659 -16.10 16.90 -22.24
CA SER A 659 -15.12 17.61 -23.07
C SER A 659 -14.21 18.50 -22.21
N ASN A 660 -14.77 19.08 -21.15
CA ASN A 660 -14.08 19.87 -20.14
C ASN A 660 -14.84 19.78 -18.80
N TYR A 661 -14.27 20.38 -17.75
CA TYR A 661 -14.85 20.33 -16.41
C TYR A 661 -16.13 21.18 -16.28
N TYR A 662 -16.20 22.30 -16.98
CA TYR A 662 -17.39 23.16 -17.01
C TYR A 662 -18.63 22.42 -17.54
N GLU A 663 -18.50 21.67 -18.64
CA GLU A 663 -19.58 20.86 -19.21
C GLU A 663 -20.05 19.77 -18.25
N PHE A 664 -19.14 19.19 -17.47
CA PHE A 664 -19.48 18.26 -16.41
C PHE A 664 -20.36 18.93 -15.34
N LEU A 665 -19.93 20.09 -14.82
CA LEU A 665 -20.67 20.83 -13.80
C LEU A 665 -22.04 21.27 -14.30
N LEU A 666 -22.12 21.77 -15.54
CA LEU A 666 -23.37 22.20 -16.16
C LEU A 666 -24.36 21.03 -16.31
N ARG A 667 -23.87 19.87 -16.77
CA ARG A 667 -24.70 18.67 -16.96
C ARG A 667 -25.34 18.20 -15.65
N TYR A 668 -24.62 18.30 -14.54
CA TYR A 668 -25.07 17.89 -13.21
C TYR A 668 -25.66 19.04 -12.38
N LYS A 669 -25.86 20.22 -12.98
CA LYS A 669 -26.45 21.40 -12.33
C LYS A 669 -25.69 21.82 -11.06
N LYS A 670 -24.36 21.74 -11.13
CA LYS A 670 -23.44 22.15 -10.05
C LYS A 670 -22.92 23.58 -10.23
N ILE A 671 -23.25 24.22 -11.35
CA ILE A 671 -22.90 25.61 -11.64
C ILE A 671 -24.06 26.29 -12.39
N ASP A 672 -24.35 27.54 -12.03
CA ASP A 672 -25.37 28.37 -12.69
C ASP A 672 -24.78 29.38 -13.68
N ALA A 673 -23.48 29.66 -13.57
CA ALA A 673 -22.77 30.58 -14.45
C ALA A 673 -22.60 29.98 -15.85
N LEU A 674 -22.93 30.75 -16.89
CA LEU A 674 -22.85 30.31 -18.28
C LEU A 674 -21.59 30.87 -18.96
N LEU A 675 -20.78 29.96 -19.51
CA LEU A 675 -19.72 30.29 -20.46
C LEU A 675 -20.29 30.34 -21.89
N THR A 676 -19.70 31.20 -22.72
CA THR A 676 -19.92 31.24 -24.16
C THR A 676 -19.43 29.96 -24.83
N GLU A 677 -19.91 29.70 -26.05
CA GLU A 677 -19.48 28.53 -26.83
C GLU A 677 -17.95 28.54 -27.06
N ASN A 678 -17.37 29.72 -27.31
CA ASN A 678 -15.93 29.88 -27.51
C ASN A 678 -15.15 29.56 -26.22
N GLU A 679 -15.57 30.10 -25.09
CA GLU A 679 -14.94 29.83 -23.78
C GLU A 679 -14.96 28.33 -23.45
N SER A 680 -16.08 27.64 -23.64
CA SER A 680 -16.15 26.19 -23.41
C SER A 680 -15.18 25.43 -24.31
N LYS A 681 -15.10 25.77 -25.61
CA LYS A 681 -14.17 25.12 -26.54
C LYS A 681 -12.70 25.40 -26.20
N ASN A 682 -12.37 26.62 -25.78
CA ASN A 682 -11.02 26.93 -25.29
C ASN A 682 -10.68 26.07 -24.05
N LEU A 683 -11.63 25.81 -23.14
CA LEU A 683 -11.41 24.87 -22.03
C LEU A 683 -11.19 23.41 -22.51
N VAL A 684 -11.77 23.00 -23.65
CA VAL A 684 -11.46 21.68 -24.26
C VAL A 684 -10.02 21.63 -24.76
N PHE A 685 -9.48 22.74 -25.28
CA PHE A 685 -8.07 22.81 -25.64
C PHE A 685 -7.19 22.63 -24.40
N PHE A 686 -7.46 23.40 -23.33
CA PHE A 686 -6.69 23.29 -22.08
C PHE A 686 -6.76 21.90 -21.45
N SER A 687 -7.94 21.26 -21.45
CA SER A 687 -8.10 19.90 -20.89
C SER A 687 -7.32 18.84 -21.65
N ARG A 688 -7.14 18.99 -22.97
CA ARG A 688 -6.50 17.97 -23.83
C ARG A 688 -5.02 18.21 -24.09
N GLN A 689 -4.58 19.46 -24.14
CA GLN A 689 -3.21 19.81 -24.53
C GLN A 689 -2.36 20.21 -23.31
N ILE A 690 -2.92 21.02 -22.41
CA ILE A 690 -2.17 21.58 -21.28
C ILE A 690 -2.27 20.68 -20.05
N ALA A 691 -3.48 20.24 -19.68
CA ALA A 691 -3.71 19.46 -18.45
C ALA A 691 -2.90 18.14 -18.36
N PRO A 692 -2.66 17.37 -19.45
CA PRO A 692 -1.82 16.18 -19.38
C PRO A 692 -0.33 16.47 -19.08
N GLY A 693 0.12 17.72 -19.22
CA GLY A 693 1.49 18.13 -18.90
C GLY A 693 2.57 17.45 -19.75
N LEU A 694 2.24 16.98 -20.97
CA LEU A 694 3.15 16.21 -21.83
C LEU A 694 4.44 16.96 -22.15
N LYS A 695 4.35 18.28 -22.35
CA LYS A 695 5.46 19.17 -22.61
C LYS A 695 5.40 20.34 -21.65
N LYS A 696 6.36 20.41 -20.73
CA LYS A 696 6.47 21.51 -19.75
C LYS A 696 6.54 22.89 -20.42
N ILE A 697 7.15 22.97 -21.61
CA ILE A 697 7.32 24.22 -22.35
C ILE A 697 5.97 24.86 -22.73
N ASP A 698 4.94 24.07 -23.04
CA ASP A 698 3.65 24.59 -23.47
C ASP A 698 2.94 25.39 -22.37
N SER A 699 3.07 24.94 -21.12
CA SER A 699 2.51 25.66 -19.97
C SER A 699 3.32 26.91 -19.63
N LEU A 700 4.65 26.86 -19.73
CA LEU A 700 5.52 28.00 -19.41
C LEU A 700 5.37 29.14 -20.42
N VAL A 701 5.34 28.82 -21.71
CA VAL A 701 5.12 29.81 -22.78
C VAL A 701 3.78 30.51 -22.57
N LEU A 702 2.71 29.75 -22.30
CA LEU A 702 1.40 30.31 -22.00
C LEU A 702 1.42 31.20 -20.74
N GLU A 703 2.05 30.77 -19.65
CA GLU A 703 2.11 31.53 -18.41
C GLU A 703 2.80 32.89 -18.60
N GLU A 704 3.85 32.92 -19.42
CA GLU A 704 4.56 34.16 -19.72
C GLU A 704 3.72 35.09 -20.60
N LEU A 705 3.04 34.56 -21.61
CA LEU A 705 2.15 35.31 -22.49
C LEU A 705 0.87 35.82 -21.78
N LEU A 706 0.45 35.17 -20.69
CA LEU A 706 -0.61 35.68 -19.82
C LEU A 706 -0.20 36.94 -19.03
N LYS A 707 1.11 37.19 -18.88
CA LYS A 707 1.65 38.34 -18.13
C LYS A 707 2.08 39.48 -19.04
N ASN A 708 2.74 39.16 -20.16
CA ASN A 708 3.38 40.13 -21.03
C ASN A 708 3.17 39.78 -22.51
N GLU A 709 3.04 40.80 -23.36
CA GLU A 709 3.30 40.64 -24.79
C GLU A 709 4.80 40.63 -25.03
N LEU A 710 5.30 39.70 -25.85
CA LEU A 710 6.73 39.48 -26.04
C LEU A 710 7.11 39.38 -27.51
N THR A 711 8.34 39.79 -27.82
CA THR A 711 8.98 39.41 -29.09
C THR A 711 9.42 37.94 -29.04
N TYR A 712 9.60 37.31 -30.21
CA TYR A 712 10.10 35.94 -30.29
C TYR A 712 11.46 35.77 -29.60
N ASP A 713 12.38 36.72 -29.81
CA ASP A 713 13.73 36.68 -29.21
C ASP A 713 13.68 36.81 -27.68
N GLU A 714 12.78 37.62 -27.12
CA GLU A 714 12.59 37.72 -25.67
C GLU A 714 12.03 36.43 -25.08
N LEU A 715 11.02 35.84 -25.71
CA LEU A 715 10.44 34.56 -25.28
C LEU A 715 11.49 33.44 -25.34
N LYS A 716 12.19 33.33 -26.47
CA LYS A 716 13.25 32.34 -26.68
C LYS A 716 14.35 32.45 -25.62
N ASN A 717 14.87 33.65 -25.39
CA ASN A 717 15.92 33.88 -24.39
C ASN A 717 15.43 33.56 -22.97
N LYS A 718 14.18 33.85 -22.63
CA LYS A 718 13.62 33.47 -21.33
C LYS A 718 13.51 31.94 -21.19
N MET A 719 12.90 31.27 -22.16
CA MET A 719 12.65 29.82 -22.10
C MET A 719 13.96 29.01 -22.08
N LEU A 720 14.95 29.37 -22.91
CA LEU A 720 16.25 28.68 -22.95
C LEU A 720 17.07 28.86 -21.66
N ASN A 721 16.86 29.96 -20.94
CA ASN A 721 17.49 30.17 -19.63
C ASN A 721 16.77 29.42 -18.51
N GLU A 722 15.46 29.21 -18.64
CA GLU A 722 14.61 28.62 -17.59
C GLU A 722 14.59 27.08 -17.63
N VAL A 723 14.64 26.46 -18.82
CA VAL A 723 14.60 25.00 -18.98
C VAL A 723 15.89 24.50 -19.63
N LYS A 724 16.71 23.79 -18.84
CA LYS A 724 17.85 23.03 -19.35
C LYS A 724 17.28 21.85 -20.16
N ASP A 725 17.68 21.72 -21.42
CA ASP A 725 17.31 20.64 -22.37
C ASP A 725 16.11 20.89 -23.31
N ILE A 726 15.72 22.15 -23.58
CA ILE A 726 14.77 22.47 -24.67
C ILE A 726 15.50 22.97 -25.92
N THR A 727 14.89 22.73 -27.09
CA THR A 727 15.38 23.24 -28.37
C THR A 727 14.51 24.41 -28.87
N GLU A 728 15.03 25.17 -29.84
CA GLU A 728 14.23 26.21 -30.51
C GLU A 728 12.99 25.61 -31.21
N ASP A 729 13.14 24.42 -31.79
CA ASP A 729 12.04 23.67 -32.40
C ASP A 729 10.92 23.33 -31.41
N ASP A 730 11.24 23.13 -30.12
CA ASP A 730 10.23 22.89 -29.09
C ASP A 730 9.41 24.14 -28.80
N ILE A 731 10.04 25.32 -28.80
CA ILE A 731 9.37 26.61 -28.62
C ILE A 731 8.48 26.90 -29.83
N ASP A 732 9.00 26.69 -31.04
CA ASP A 732 8.23 26.87 -32.28
C ASP A 732 7.03 25.91 -32.34
N THR A 733 7.22 24.68 -31.91
CA THR A 733 6.12 23.71 -31.82
C THR A 733 5.07 24.16 -30.80
N SER A 734 5.50 24.71 -29.67
CA SER A 734 4.60 25.26 -28.65
C SER A 734 3.77 26.44 -29.16
N LEU A 735 4.40 27.39 -29.85
CA LEU A 735 3.71 28.52 -30.47
C LEU A 735 2.69 28.05 -31.52
N ARG A 736 3.06 27.10 -32.38
CA ARG A 736 2.14 26.51 -33.37
C ARG A 736 0.97 25.75 -32.73
N ILE A 737 1.17 25.18 -31.54
CA ILE A 737 0.10 24.54 -30.77
C ILE A 737 -0.85 25.59 -30.21
N LEU A 738 -0.35 26.74 -29.73
CA LEU A 738 -1.15 27.80 -29.12
C LEU A 738 -1.89 28.68 -30.14
N ASP A 739 -1.32 28.90 -31.33
CA ASP A 739 -1.96 29.61 -32.45
C ASP A 739 -2.81 28.69 -33.35
N PHE A 740 -2.84 27.39 -33.01
CA PHE A 740 -3.54 26.30 -33.69
C PHE A 740 -3.02 25.91 -35.09
N SER A 741 -1.95 26.53 -35.59
CA SER A 741 -1.35 26.20 -36.89
C SER A 741 -0.69 24.81 -36.94
N PHE A 742 -0.43 24.18 -35.79
CA PHE A 742 0.03 22.79 -35.69
C PHE A 742 -1.05 21.77 -36.13
N TYR A 743 -2.32 22.13 -36.05
CA TYR A 743 -3.44 21.22 -36.30
C TYR A 743 -4.00 21.36 -37.73
N ASN A 744 -4.76 20.35 -38.15
CA ASN A 744 -5.45 20.38 -39.44
C ASN A 744 -6.58 21.42 -39.48
N ALA A 745 -6.91 21.87 -40.68
CA ALA A 745 -8.01 22.81 -40.93
C ALA A 745 -9.32 22.34 -40.27
N GLY A 746 -10.00 23.24 -39.56
CA GLY A 746 -11.26 22.97 -38.86
C GLY A 746 -11.12 22.62 -37.37
N ILE A 747 -9.91 22.64 -36.81
CA ILE A 747 -9.67 22.44 -35.37
C ILE A 747 -10.44 23.46 -34.49
N GLU A 748 -10.69 24.66 -35.01
CA GLU A 748 -11.46 25.73 -34.35
C GLU A 748 -12.89 25.30 -34.00
N LYS A 749 -13.46 24.32 -34.71
CA LYS A 749 -14.76 23.75 -34.36
C LYS A 749 -14.73 23.01 -33.03
N ILE A 750 -13.56 22.47 -32.66
CA ILE A 750 -13.31 21.70 -31.44
C ILE A 750 -12.72 22.60 -30.35
N TYR A 751 -11.73 23.44 -30.67
CA TYR A 751 -10.98 24.24 -29.71
C TYR A 751 -11.37 25.72 -29.63
N GLY A 752 -12.26 26.20 -30.50
CA GLY A 752 -12.66 27.60 -30.52
C GLY A 752 -11.64 28.47 -31.25
N SER A 753 -11.60 29.75 -30.90
CA SER A 753 -10.60 30.69 -31.43
C SER A 753 -9.21 30.43 -30.86
N PRO A 754 -8.13 30.68 -31.63
CA PRO A 754 -6.75 30.54 -31.16
C PRO A 754 -6.47 31.26 -29.84
N ILE A 755 -5.54 30.72 -29.05
CA ILE A 755 -5.19 31.31 -27.75
C ILE A 755 -4.28 32.53 -27.93
N ILE A 756 -3.38 32.47 -28.91
CA ILE A 756 -2.42 33.52 -29.21
C ILE A 756 -2.50 33.94 -30.68
N GLU A 757 -1.97 35.12 -30.95
CA GLU A 757 -1.71 35.63 -32.30
C GLU A 757 -0.20 35.89 -32.45
N CYS A 758 0.39 35.28 -33.48
CA CYS A 758 1.78 35.50 -33.85
C CYS A 758 1.84 36.45 -35.04
N ASN A 759 2.24 37.71 -34.80
CA ASN A 759 2.55 38.67 -35.87
C ASN A 759 4.07 38.74 -36.08
N GLU A 760 4.54 39.25 -37.23
CA GLU A 760 5.97 39.30 -37.62
C GLU A 760 6.93 39.94 -36.59
N ARG A 761 6.42 40.63 -35.56
CA ARG A 761 7.22 41.30 -34.53
C ARG A 761 6.86 40.97 -33.08
N MET A 762 5.66 40.46 -32.81
CA MET A 762 5.14 40.32 -31.45
C MET A 762 4.23 39.10 -31.34
N ILE A 763 4.32 38.43 -30.20
CA ILE A 763 3.46 37.33 -29.77
C ILE A 763 2.60 37.87 -28.64
N ARG A 764 1.27 37.79 -28.82
CA ARG A 764 0.29 38.28 -27.85
C ARG A 764 -0.89 37.32 -27.75
N LEU A 765 -1.69 37.47 -26.68
CA LEU A 765 -2.97 36.77 -26.58
C LEU A 765 -3.92 37.23 -27.69
N SER A 766 -4.73 36.32 -28.21
CA SER A 766 -5.74 36.69 -29.22
C SER A 766 -6.80 37.62 -28.61
N ASP A 767 -7.44 38.44 -29.44
CA ASP A 767 -8.50 39.34 -28.95
C ASP A 767 -9.68 38.53 -28.36
N ALA A 768 -10.00 37.38 -28.97
CA ALA A 768 -11.05 36.48 -28.49
C ALA A 768 -10.72 35.87 -27.11
N PHE A 769 -9.47 35.47 -26.89
CA PHE A 769 -9.03 34.92 -25.61
C PHE A 769 -8.91 36.01 -24.53
N THR A 770 -8.47 37.20 -24.91
CA THR A 770 -8.43 38.37 -24.01
C THR A 770 -9.84 38.75 -23.53
N ASN A 771 -10.84 38.68 -24.43
CA ASN A 771 -12.24 38.86 -24.05
C ASN A 771 -12.73 37.76 -23.11
N ALA A 772 -12.37 36.49 -23.36
CA ALA A 772 -12.70 35.38 -22.46
C ALA A 772 -12.12 35.57 -21.04
N LEU A 773 -10.91 36.13 -20.91
CA LEU A 773 -10.27 36.43 -19.61
C LEU A 773 -11.02 37.49 -18.79
N SER A 774 -11.89 38.28 -19.40
CA SER A 774 -12.76 39.23 -18.69
C SER A 774 -13.90 38.54 -17.92
N ASN A 775 -14.27 37.32 -18.33
CA ASN A 775 -15.24 36.50 -17.64
C ASN A 775 -14.60 35.84 -16.41
N GLN A 776 -15.05 36.22 -15.21
CA GLN A 776 -14.49 35.69 -13.96
C GLN A 776 -14.62 34.17 -13.85
N THR A 777 -15.70 33.57 -14.37
CA THR A 777 -15.90 32.13 -14.34
C THR A 777 -14.86 31.41 -15.20
N PHE A 778 -14.61 31.92 -16.41
CA PHE A 778 -13.58 31.38 -17.30
C PHE A 778 -12.20 31.51 -16.68
N LYS A 779 -11.91 32.66 -16.07
CA LYS A 779 -10.64 32.91 -15.37
C LYS A 779 -10.42 31.92 -14.23
N ILE A 780 -11.43 31.61 -13.42
CA ILE A 780 -11.30 30.63 -12.34
C ILE A 780 -10.88 29.26 -12.90
N PHE A 781 -11.54 28.75 -13.95
CA PHE A 781 -11.20 27.45 -14.55
C PHE A 781 -9.86 27.41 -15.28
N LEU A 782 -9.33 28.55 -15.69
CA LEU A 782 -8.02 28.61 -16.35
C LEU A 782 -6.86 28.52 -15.33
N TYR A 783 -7.01 29.18 -14.18
CA TYR A 783 -5.93 29.31 -13.19
C TYR A 783 -5.93 28.22 -12.11
N PHE A 784 -7.04 27.50 -11.92
CA PHE A 784 -7.26 26.51 -10.84
C PHE A 784 -7.96 25.25 -11.36
#